data_AF-A0A3A6PUX1-F1
#
_entry.id   AF-A0A3A6PUX1-F1
#
_cell.length_a   1.000
_cell.length_b   1.000
_cell.length_c   1.000
_cell.angle_alpha   90.00
_cell.angle_beta   90.00
_cell.angle_gamma   90.00
#
_symmetry.space_group_name_H-M   'P 1'
#
loop_
_entity.id
_entity.type
_entity.pdbx_description
1 polymer ?
#
loop_
_entity_poly.entity_id
_entity_poly.type
_entity_poly.pdbx_seq_one_letter_code
_entity_poly.pdbx_strand_id
1 'polypeptide(L)'
;MSPDDATADNASNEAAATAAATAPDEPTEAAAAVEADLSSHEYYLNRELSELAFQERVLHEAEDDRNPPLERLRFLAYVTKNIDEFFMKRVGGLKQQIEAGVTEPTVDGRTPAEQWAEVLATVRPLFDRQTRAWETEIEPALAEAGVRVRDYDSLPAETQASLREEFRETVLPTLTPLTFDPAHPFPFISNLSLSLAVLTRRNDEAEPQFTRIKVPENHSRLIELDSPDDTHEYVLLEDVMEANLDLLLPNVEIIDVSTFRLTRNAEVGRNEEVAEDLIEVIEDVVEKRRFANVVRLEVTDDIPARSLELLTEQLDIDPEEIYYRSGPIDYEDFFALVDIDRPDLKLPAWSPQPHPRLGTDEPMNTADNATAIFAAIKDDDILVHHPYHSFEDTVQRFLETAASDPDVLAIKVAIYRTASDSKVIQSLIEAAENGKEVAVMVELKARFDEQNNLEWVRRLEEEGIHVAYGSLGLKTHTKTALVVREEPDGVRTYSHIGTGNYNSETAKGYVDLGMMTADPEIGHDLVKLFNFFTGPTLDEEFKKLLVAPVTMRTEFTELIRRERALAEAGEGGRIVAKVNGLEDPDIVAELYRAGMAGVDIDLIVRDICRLRPGIEGISETITVHSVVGRFLEHSRIFYFGNGDDPEWYLGSADWMTRNLDNRVEAIAPVTDDRLRGQLQFILETMLSDNRRRWLLQADGSYQQVTPDEDEAVRDTQSLLMEQAYRTATQDGESDADTERFMIEHGPGRVGHIIDMRPATGDAGTRWSVRPGLPGTKLCSRGDRRKHDTRVPFSEFAAAHDIERPLFDAEAPDAVCAYCWAAAADHTAQPAGSDDTPDPAQ
;
A
#
# COMPACT_ATOMS: atom_id res chain seq x y z
N MET A 1 37.54 -55.05 67.53
CA MET A 1 38.84 -54.43 67.85
C MET A 1 39.11 -53.37 66.80
N SER A 2 38.82 -52.11 67.10
CA SER A 2 39.66 -51.02 66.61
C SER A 2 41.03 -51.18 67.32
N PRO A 3 42.17 -50.66 66.81
CA PRO A 3 42.23 -49.29 66.33
C PRO A 3 43.30 -48.93 65.27
N ASP A 4 43.23 -47.65 64.84
CA ASP A 4 44.32 -46.71 64.54
C ASP A 4 45.30 -47.01 63.39
N ASP A 5 45.84 -46.05 62.62
CA ASP A 5 45.62 -44.62 62.40
C ASP A 5 46.61 -44.22 61.25
N ALA A 6 46.44 -43.02 60.72
CA ALA A 6 47.45 -42.17 60.06
C ALA A 6 47.79 -42.30 58.54
N THR A 7 47.25 -41.30 57.82
CA THR A 7 47.91 -40.29 56.97
C THR A 7 48.54 -40.61 55.60
N ALA A 8 47.95 -39.94 54.60
CA ALA A 8 48.55 -38.98 53.65
C ALA A 8 49.02 -39.43 52.24
N ASP A 9 48.25 -38.89 51.29
CA ASP A 9 48.62 -38.20 50.04
C ASP A 9 48.82 -38.95 48.71
N ASN A 10 47.89 -38.62 47.78
CA ASN A 10 48.05 -38.16 46.38
C ASN A 10 48.89 -38.99 45.39
N ALA A 11 48.52 -39.19 44.11
CA ALA A 11 47.55 -38.54 43.22
C ALA A 11 47.27 -39.44 41.98
N SER A 12 46.12 -39.16 41.32
CA SER A 12 45.77 -39.37 39.89
C SER A 12 45.87 -40.78 39.27
N ASN A 13 44.77 -41.34 38.73
CA ASN A 13 44.32 -41.04 37.36
C ASN A 13 42.99 -41.72 36.99
N GLU A 14 42.16 -40.97 36.25
CA GLU A 14 41.08 -41.28 35.30
C GLU A 14 40.28 -42.60 35.39
N ALA A 15 38.96 -42.44 35.51
CA ALA A 15 37.96 -43.51 35.44
C ALA A 15 37.28 -43.56 34.06
N ALA A 16 37.28 -44.76 33.48
CA ALA A 16 36.51 -45.14 32.30
C ALA A 16 35.19 -45.81 32.70
N ALA A 17 34.14 -45.44 31.96
CA ALA A 17 32.90 -46.14 31.60
C ALA A 17 32.50 -47.43 32.34
N THR A 18 31.22 -47.54 32.73
CA THR A 18 30.38 -48.70 32.34
C THR A 18 28.88 -48.45 32.55
N ALA A 19 28.10 -48.95 31.59
CA ALA A 19 26.64 -48.90 31.50
C ALA A 19 25.92 -49.77 32.53
N ALA A 20 24.69 -49.40 32.90
CA ALA A 20 23.68 -50.31 33.46
C ALA A 20 22.26 -49.83 33.12
N ALA A 21 21.41 -50.79 32.77
CA ALA A 21 20.10 -50.62 32.17
C ALA A 21 18.94 -50.51 33.19
N THR A 22 17.98 -49.63 32.84
CA THR A 22 16.50 -49.70 32.93
C THR A 22 15.79 -50.12 34.22
N ALA A 23 14.98 -49.20 34.75
CA ALA A 23 13.74 -49.43 35.49
C ALA A 23 12.57 -48.77 34.72
N PRO A 24 11.33 -49.28 34.81
CA PRO A 24 10.21 -48.87 33.94
C PRO A 24 9.60 -47.54 34.39
N ASP A 25 9.34 -46.65 33.42
CA ASP A 25 8.71 -45.35 33.60
C ASP A 25 7.27 -45.49 34.11
N GLU A 26 6.97 -44.73 35.17
CA GLU A 26 5.62 -44.41 35.60
C GLU A 26 4.94 -43.51 34.55
N PRO A 27 3.61 -43.61 34.35
CA PRO A 27 2.92 -42.79 33.38
C PRO A 27 3.01 -41.33 33.81
N THR A 28 3.70 -40.52 33.02
CA THR A 28 3.85 -39.09 33.22
C THR A 28 2.46 -38.46 33.20
N GLU A 29 2.09 -37.86 34.33
CA GLU A 29 0.94 -37.01 34.51
C GLU A 29 0.89 -36.01 33.34
N ALA A 30 -0.19 -36.07 32.55
CA ALA A 30 -0.45 -35.11 31.49
C ALA A 30 -0.37 -33.70 32.10
N ALA A 31 0.66 -32.94 31.70
CA ALA A 31 0.76 -31.54 32.04
C ALA A 31 -0.51 -30.87 31.54
N ALA A 32 -1.35 -30.43 32.48
CA ALA A 32 -2.47 -29.55 32.18
C ALA A 32 -1.87 -28.32 31.50
N ALA A 33 -2.17 -28.13 30.21
CA ALA A 33 -1.79 -26.93 29.48
C ALA A 33 -2.37 -25.73 30.23
N VAL A 34 -1.50 -24.88 30.77
CA VAL A 34 -1.90 -23.57 31.26
C VAL A 34 -2.39 -22.82 30.03
N GLU A 35 -3.69 -22.51 29.95
CA GLU A 35 -4.22 -21.68 28.87
C GLU A 35 -3.41 -20.38 28.82
N ALA A 36 -2.75 -20.11 27.68
CA ALA A 36 -1.97 -18.90 27.50
C ALA A 36 -2.88 -17.67 27.65
N ASP A 37 -2.46 -16.69 28.44
CA ASP A 37 -3.17 -15.42 28.56
C ASP A 37 -2.90 -14.57 27.30
N LEU A 38 -3.78 -14.68 26.31
CA LEU A 38 -3.67 -13.96 25.04
C LEU A 38 -3.83 -12.43 25.18
N SER A 39 -4.07 -11.91 26.39
CA SER A 39 -3.96 -10.48 26.67
C SER A 39 -2.53 -10.04 27.03
N SER A 40 -1.58 -10.99 27.13
CA SER A 40 -0.17 -10.67 27.40
C SER A 40 0.42 -9.81 26.29
N HIS A 41 1.02 -8.70 26.71
CA HIS A 41 1.61 -7.71 25.84
C HIS A 41 2.79 -8.23 24.99
N GLU A 42 3.45 -9.30 25.43
CA GLU A 42 4.55 -9.93 24.69
C GLU A 42 4.10 -10.54 23.35
N TYR A 43 2.79 -10.79 23.17
CA TYR A 43 2.24 -11.34 21.92
C TYR A 43 1.86 -10.28 20.90
N TYR A 44 1.99 -8.98 21.22
CA TYR A 44 1.59 -7.91 20.30
C TYR A 44 2.82 -7.11 19.87
N LEU A 45 2.93 -6.87 18.56
CA LEU A 45 3.89 -5.92 18.01
C LEU A 45 3.35 -4.50 18.17
N ASN A 46 4.27 -3.55 18.38
CA ASN A 46 3.90 -2.15 18.49
C ASN A 46 3.42 -1.63 17.12
N ARG A 47 2.31 -0.88 17.14
CA ARG A 47 1.68 -0.35 15.93
C ARG A 47 2.59 0.63 15.19
N GLU A 48 3.34 1.46 15.92
CA GLU A 48 4.10 2.58 15.35
C GLU A 48 5.39 2.04 14.74
N LEU A 49 6.04 1.10 15.43
CA LEU A 49 7.19 0.38 14.91
C LEU A 49 6.83 -0.49 13.69
N SER A 50 5.64 -1.09 13.66
CA SER A 50 5.17 -1.80 12.47
C SER A 50 4.97 -0.87 11.26
N GLU A 51 4.52 0.37 11.47
CA GLU A 51 4.40 1.37 10.39
C GLU A 51 5.78 1.81 9.88
N LEU A 52 6.78 1.93 10.77
CA LEU A 52 8.17 2.16 10.37
C LEU A 52 8.79 0.98 9.63
N ALA A 53 8.51 -0.26 10.05
CA ALA A 53 8.95 -1.45 9.33
C ALA A 53 8.38 -1.51 7.89
N PHE A 54 7.17 -0.98 7.67
CA PHE A 54 6.66 -0.76 6.31
C PHE A 54 7.51 0.25 5.54
N GLN A 55 7.87 1.39 6.14
CA GLN A 55 8.76 2.37 5.50
C GLN A 55 10.16 1.80 5.21
N GLU A 56 10.68 0.88 6.03
CA GLU A 56 11.93 0.18 5.72
C GLU A 56 11.83 -0.65 4.44
N ARG A 57 10.69 -1.30 4.19
CA ARG A 57 10.44 -2.03 2.93
C ARG A 57 10.27 -1.08 1.75
N VAL A 58 9.66 0.08 1.94
CA VAL A 58 9.57 1.12 0.90
C VAL A 58 10.96 1.69 0.58
N LEU A 59 11.80 1.92 1.59
CA LEU A 59 13.18 2.36 1.40
C LEU A 59 14.03 1.29 0.70
N HIS A 60 13.80 0.01 0.99
CA HIS A 60 14.49 -1.07 0.29
C HIS A 60 14.30 -0.99 -1.23
N GLU A 61 13.14 -0.54 -1.72
CA GLU A 61 12.92 -0.36 -3.15
C GLU A 61 13.75 0.76 -3.78
N ALA A 62 14.19 1.74 -2.99
CA ALA A 62 15.18 2.73 -3.42
C ALA A 62 16.61 2.16 -3.39
N GLU A 63 16.90 1.22 -2.50
CA GLU A 63 18.21 0.55 -2.40
C GLU A 63 18.37 -0.61 -3.40
N ASP A 64 17.27 -1.13 -3.93
CA ASP A 64 17.27 -2.28 -4.84
C ASP A 64 17.73 -1.91 -6.26
N ASP A 65 18.93 -2.37 -6.64
CA ASP A 65 19.56 -2.10 -7.94
C ASP A 65 18.84 -2.75 -9.14
N ARG A 66 17.90 -3.68 -8.88
CA ARG A 66 17.03 -4.26 -9.90
C ARG A 66 15.98 -3.24 -10.39
N ASN A 67 15.76 -2.15 -9.66
CA ASN A 67 14.92 -1.03 -10.08
C ASN A 67 15.75 0.00 -10.87
N PRO A 68 15.20 0.59 -11.96
CA PRO A 68 15.87 1.67 -12.68
C PRO A 68 16.14 2.91 -11.81
N PRO A 69 17.16 3.74 -12.11
CA PRO A 69 17.55 4.86 -11.24
C PRO A 69 16.44 5.87 -10.90
N LEU A 70 15.57 6.24 -11.86
CA LEU A 70 14.45 7.15 -11.56
C LEU A 70 13.33 6.45 -10.79
N GLU A 71 13.21 5.12 -10.90
CA GLU A 71 12.31 4.35 -10.04
C GLU A 71 12.80 4.34 -8.60
N ARG A 72 14.10 4.12 -8.39
CA ARG A 72 14.73 4.17 -7.06
C ARG A 72 14.57 5.54 -6.42
N LEU A 73 14.75 6.61 -7.20
CA LEU A 73 14.50 7.98 -6.76
C LEU A 73 13.04 8.21 -6.37
N ARG A 74 12.09 7.66 -7.15
CA ARG A 74 10.65 7.71 -6.81
C ARG A 74 10.38 7.13 -5.41
N PHE A 75 11.02 6.02 -5.07
CA PHE A 75 10.88 5.42 -3.73
C PHE A 75 11.51 6.28 -2.62
N LEU A 76 12.63 6.97 -2.84
CA LEU A 76 13.14 7.94 -1.87
C LEU A 76 12.14 9.07 -1.60
N ALA A 77 11.51 9.60 -2.66
CA ALA A 77 10.49 10.63 -2.55
C ALA A 77 9.25 10.11 -1.79
N TYR A 78 8.81 8.87 -2.05
CA TYR A 78 7.74 8.23 -1.26
C TYR A 78 8.11 8.08 0.22
N VAL A 79 9.34 7.67 0.54
CA VAL A 79 9.80 7.55 1.94
C VAL A 79 9.71 8.90 2.65
N THR A 80 10.22 9.98 2.06
CA THR A 80 10.11 11.33 2.65
C THR A 80 8.65 11.70 2.90
N LYS A 81 7.80 11.60 1.87
CA LYS A 81 6.38 11.94 1.98
C LYS A 81 5.66 11.12 3.06
N ASN A 82 5.89 9.82 3.11
CA ASN A 82 5.26 8.94 4.09
C ASN A 82 5.74 9.21 5.51
N ILE A 83 7.05 9.42 5.69
CA ILE A 83 7.62 9.72 7.01
C ILE A 83 7.15 11.10 7.49
N ASP A 84 7.02 12.10 6.61
CA ASP A 84 6.39 13.39 6.94
C ASP A 84 4.98 13.18 7.49
N GLU A 85 4.15 12.39 6.80
CA GLU A 85 2.81 12.04 7.27
C GLU A 85 2.84 11.33 8.62
N PHE A 86 3.76 10.38 8.81
CA PHE A 86 3.92 9.64 10.05
C PHE A 86 4.29 10.56 11.23
N PHE A 87 5.24 11.49 11.05
CA PHE A 87 5.60 12.47 12.09
C PHE A 87 4.43 13.39 12.43
N MET A 88 3.79 13.95 11.39
CA MET A 88 2.65 14.84 11.58
C MET A 88 1.52 14.17 12.36
N LYS A 89 1.24 12.88 12.11
CA LYS A 89 0.05 12.20 12.66
C LYS A 89 0.35 11.35 13.89
N ARG A 90 1.37 10.50 13.83
CA ARG A 90 1.67 9.50 14.87
C ARG A 90 2.56 10.09 15.95
N VAL A 91 3.71 10.66 15.59
CA VAL A 91 4.63 11.29 16.55
C VAL A 91 3.94 12.48 17.22
N GLY A 92 3.24 13.32 16.46
CA GLY A 92 2.42 14.40 17.01
C GLY A 92 1.33 13.93 17.96
N GLY A 93 0.66 12.81 17.65
CA GLY A 93 -0.34 12.22 18.53
C GLY A 93 0.23 11.61 19.81
N LEU A 94 1.46 11.07 19.78
CA LEU A 94 2.18 10.60 20.96
C LEU A 94 2.61 11.77 21.84
N LYS A 95 3.18 12.83 21.25
CA LYS A 95 3.59 14.05 21.97
C LYS A 95 2.41 14.69 22.70
N GLN A 96 1.25 14.80 22.06
CA GLN A 96 0.02 15.28 22.71
C GLN A 96 -0.41 14.41 23.91
N GLN A 97 -0.27 13.08 23.81
CA GLN A 97 -0.60 12.18 24.92
C GLN A 97 0.37 12.35 26.09
N ILE A 98 1.66 12.52 25.80
CA ILE A 98 2.71 12.78 26.80
C ILE A 98 2.45 14.10 27.52
N GLU A 99 2.17 15.18 26.77
CA GLU A 99 1.82 16.50 27.31
C GLU A 99 0.55 16.45 28.19
N ALA A 100 -0.42 15.61 27.82
CA ALA A 100 -1.63 15.38 28.60
C ALA A 100 -1.42 14.46 29.83
N GLY A 101 -0.21 13.94 30.04
CA GLY A 101 0.12 13.05 31.15
C GLY A 101 -0.45 11.65 31.03
N VAL A 102 -0.71 11.17 29.80
CA VAL A 102 -1.18 9.80 29.56
C VAL A 102 -0.03 8.81 29.79
N THR A 103 -0.20 7.92 30.75
CA THR A 103 0.78 6.86 31.08
C THR A 103 0.21 5.46 30.88
N GLU A 104 -1.00 5.34 30.36
CA GLU A 104 -1.63 4.04 30.13
C GLU A 104 -0.92 3.33 28.96
N PRO A 105 -0.39 2.11 29.15
CA PRO A 105 0.24 1.37 28.08
C PRO A 105 -0.75 0.93 27.00
N THR A 106 -0.28 0.84 25.76
CA THR A 106 -1.01 0.15 24.69
C THR A 106 -0.94 -1.37 24.86
N VAL A 107 -1.64 -2.12 24.01
CA VAL A 107 -1.73 -3.60 24.07
C VAL A 107 -0.36 -4.30 24.00
N ASP A 108 0.65 -3.67 23.40
CA ASP A 108 2.04 -4.15 23.36
C ASP A 108 2.87 -3.79 24.61
N GLY A 109 2.24 -3.15 25.61
CA GLY A 109 2.82 -2.89 26.93
C GLY A 109 3.63 -1.61 27.04
N ARG A 110 3.70 -0.79 25.98
CA ARG A 110 4.44 0.48 25.97
C ARG A 110 3.56 1.67 26.29
N THR A 111 4.06 2.56 27.13
CA THR A 111 3.50 3.90 27.35
C THR A 111 3.74 4.81 26.13
N PRO A 112 2.98 5.91 25.97
CA PRO A 112 3.23 6.87 24.89
C PRO A 112 4.66 7.41 24.85
N ALA A 113 5.29 7.62 26.01
CA ALA A 113 6.67 8.10 26.12
C ALA A 113 7.69 7.07 25.63
N GLU A 114 7.52 5.79 25.99
CA GLU A 114 8.38 4.70 25.49
C GLU A 114 8.22 4.53 23.98
N GLN A 115 6.99 4.58 23.46
CA GLN A 115 6.73 4.52 22.01
C GLN A 115 7.39 5.69 21.27
N TRP A 116 7.28 6.91 21.79
CA TRP A 116 7.92 8.09 21.20
C TRP A 116 9.44 7.92 21.14
N ALA A 117 10.08 7.52 22.24
CA ALA A 117 11.53 7.31 22.28
C ALA A 117 11.99 6.20 21.31
N GLU A 118 11.30 5.05 21.29
CA GLU A 118 11.63 3.94 20.38
C GLU A 118 11.42 4.31 18.91
N VAL A 119 10.37 5.07 18.60
CA VAL A 119 10.10 5.58 17.25
C VAL A 119 11.23 6.49 16.78
N LEU A 120 11.64 7.47 17.59
CA LEU A 120 12.72 8.38 17.21
C LEU A 120 14.05 7.64 17.03
N ALA A 121 14.34 6.66 17.88
CA ALA A 121 15.52 5.81 17.75
C ALA A 121 15.50 4.96 16.47
N THR A 122 14.32 4.48 16.05
CA THR A 122 14.15 3.63 14.85
C THR A 122 14.21 4.45 13.56
N VAL A 123 13.67 5.67 13.55
CA VAL A 123 13.69 6.54 12.36
C VAL A 123 15.09 7.04 12.00
N ARG A 124 15.97 7.27 12.99
CA ARG A 124 17.31 7.83 12.73
C ARG A 124 18.12 7.00 11.72
N PRO A 125 18.32 5.68 11.91
CA PRO A 125 18.97 4.83 10.90
C PRO A 125 18.28 4.83 9.52
N LEU A 126 16.96 5.02 9.47
CA LEU A 126 16.21 5.09 8.22
C LEU A 126 16.61 6.32 7.41
N PHE A 127 16.76 7.49 8.04
CA PHE A 127 17.24 8.70 7.35
C PHE A 127 18.71 8.60 6.93
N ASP A 128 19.56 7.97 7.74
CA ASP A 128 20.97 7.72 7.38
C ASP A 128 21.07 6.84 6.12
N ARG A 129 20.23 5.80 6.03
CA ARG A 129 20.12 4.93 4.85
C ARG A 129 19.55 5.67 3.65
N GLN A 130 18.48 6.46 3.82
CA GLN A 130 17.90 7.28 2.75
C GLN A 130 18.97 8.19 2.11
N THR A 131 19.74 8.87 2.96
CA THR A 131 20.78 9.80 2.51
C THR A 131 21.92 9.06 1.81
N ARG A 132 22.36 7.92 2.35
CA ARG A 132 23.36 7.06 1.72
C ARG A 132 22.92 6.53 0.35
N ALA A 133 21.67 6.07 0.23
CA ALA A 133 21.12 5.56 -1.03
C ALA A 133 21.13 6.64 -2.12
N TRP A 134 20.82 7.90 -1.76
CA TRP A 134 20.99 9.03 -2.65
C TRP A 134 22.46 9.23 -3.05
N GLU A 135 23.33 9.52 -2.09
CA GLU A 135 24.72 9.99 -2.34
C GLU A 135 25.61 8.94 -3.01
N THR A 136 25.43 7.66 -2.66
CA THR A 136 26.37 6.60 -3.05
C THR A 136 25.90 5.73 -4.19
N GLU A 137 24.60 5.75 -4.52
CA GLU A 137 24.01 4.83 -5.50
C GLU A 137 23.16 5.56 -6.55
N ILE A 138 22.13 6.28 -6.12
CA ILE A 138 21.12 6.86 -7.03
C ILE A 138 21.67 8.07 -7.78
N GLU A 139 22.23 9.06 -7.08
CA GLU A 139 22.79 10.26 -7.71
C GLU A 139 23.94 9.90 -8.69
N PRO A 140 24.92 9.04 -8.32
CA PRO A 140 25.95 8.60 -9.26
C PRO A 140 25.38 7.89 -10.50
N ALA A 141 24.38 7.00 -10.34
CA ALA A 141 23.78 6.28 -11.45
C ALA A 141 23.01 7.23 -12.40
N LEU A 142 22.29 8.22 -11.85
CA LEU A 142 21.65 9.27 -12.64
C LEU A 142 22.69 10.10 -13.40
N ALA A 143 23.78 10.48 -12.72
CA ALA A 143 24.84 11.31 -13.32
C ALA A 143 25.57 10.59 -14.47
N GLU A 144 25.80 9.28 -14.35
CA GLU A 144 26.32 8.43 -15.44
C GLU A 144 25.35 8.38 -16.62
N ALA A 145 24.04 8.33 -16.34
CA ALA A 145 22.99 8.36 -17.34
C ALA A 145 22.67 9.77 -17.90
N GLY A 146 23.40 10.82 -17.50
CA GLY A 146 23.22 12.18 -18.02
C GLY A 146 22.17 13.03 -17.30
N VAL A 147 21.68 12.61 -16.13
CA VAL A 147 20.77 13.37 -15.26
C VAL A 147 21.54 13.82 -14.02
N ARG A 148 21.68 15.13 -13.78
CA ARG A 148 22.58 15.64 -12.74
C ARG A 148 21.91 16.75 -11.92
N VAL A 149 21.97 16.64 -10.60
CA VAL A 149 21.78 17.77 -9.70
C VAL A 149 23.17 18.34 -9.42
N ARG A 150 23.42 19.57 -9.86
CA ARG A 150 24.72 20.22 -9.83
C ARG A 150 24.81 21.11 -8.61
N ASP A 151 25.94 21.01 -7.92
CA ASP A 151 26.36 22.02 -6.96
C ASP A 151 26.57 23.38 -7.66
N TYR A 152 26.01 24.46 -7.08
CA TYR A 152 26.05 25.80 -7.67
C TYR A 152 27.47 26.31 -7.90
N ASP A 153 28.38 26.08 -6.95
CA ASP A 153 29.76 26.54 -7.02
C ASP A 153 30.57 25.79 -8.09
N SER A 154 30.13 24.60 -8.47
CA SER A 154 30.71 23.82 -9.58
C SER A 154 30.31 24.32 -10.97
N LEU A 155 29.32 25.23 -11.07
CA LEU A 155 28.80 25.72 -12.35
C LEU A 155 29.76 26.69 -13.06
N PRO A 156 29.72 26.77 -14.40
CA PRO A 156 30.44 27.80 -15.14
C PRO A 156 30.01 29.22 -14.71
N ALA A 157 30.97 30.15 -14.67
CA ALA A 157 30.70 31.54 -14.26
C ALA A 157 29.63 32.23 -15.12
N GLU A 158 29.48 31.85 -16.40
CA GLU A 158 28.43 32.36 -17.28
C GLU A 158 27.04 31.86 -16.85
N THR A 159 26.93 30.57 -16.50
CA THR A 159 25.70 29.97 -15.94
C THR A 159 25.35 30.59 -14.59
N GLN A 160 26.31 30.76 -13.69
CA GLN A 160 26.08 31.44 -12.40
C GLN A 160 25.59 32.89 -12.60
N ALA A 161 26.16 33.61 -13.57
CA ALA A 161 25.72 34.97 -13.90
C ALA A 161 24.28 34.99 -14.46
N SER A 162 23.91 34.01 -15.29
CA SER A 162 22.54 33.85 -15.80
C SER A 162 21.55 33.55 -14.69
N LEU A 163 21.86 32.57 -13.83
CA LEU A 163 21.05 32.21 -12.67
C LEU A 163 20.88 33.38 -11.70
N ARG A 164 21.93 34.19 -11.51
CA ARG A 164 21.86 35.39 -10.67
C ARG A 164 20.92 36.46 -11.25
N GLU A 165 20.88 36.63 -12.57
CA GLU A 165 19.93 37.56 -13.20
C GLU A 165 18.50 37.01 -13.11
N GLU A 166 18.31 35.73 -13.39
CA GLU A 166 17.01 35.07 -13.22
C GLU A 166 16.51 35.18 -11.77
N PHE A 167 17.37 34.87 -10.80
CA PHE A 167 17.08 35.04 -9.38
C PHE A 167 16.64 36.47 -9.07
N ARG A 168 17.34 37.48 -9.60
CA ARG A 168 17.00 38.89 -9.39
C ARG A 168 15.64 39.26 -9.97
N GLU A 169 15.29 38.75 -11.15
CA GLU A 169 14.06 39.10 -11.87
C GLU A 169 12.84 38.33 -11.38
N THR A 170 12.99 37.04 -11.03
CA THR A 170 11.86 36.13 -10.80
C THR A 170 11.74 35.68 -9.35
N VAL A 171 12.84 35.28 -8.70
CA VAL A 171 12.82 34.70 -7.35
C VAL A 171 12.83 35.79 -6.27
N LEU A 172 13.82 36.69 -6.31
CA LEU A 172 14.05 37.75 -5.32
C LEU A 172 12.80 38.57 -4.98
N PRO A 173 11.92 38.97 -5.95
CA PRO A 173 10.70 39.72 -5.64
C PRO A 173 9.68 38.96 -4.78
N THR A 174 9.77 37.64 -4.71
CA THR A 174 8.86 36.79 -3.91
C THR A 174 9.40 36.48 -2.52
N LEU A 175 10.70 36.71 -2.29
CA LEU A 175 11.34 36.44 -1.01
C LEU A 175 11.00 37.50 0.03
N THR A 176 10.69 37.05 1.25
CA THR A 176 10.51 37.92 2.42
C THR A 176 11.44 37.47 3.55
N PRO A 177 12.51 38.22 3.85
CA PRO A 177 13.40 37.90 4.95
C PRO A 177 12.74 38.26 6.28
N LEU A 178 12.74 37.31 7.23
CA LEU A 178 12.16 37.51 8.56
C LEU A 178 13.28 37.47 9.61
N THR A 179 13.74 38.66 10.01
CA THR A 179 14.80 38.84 11.01
C THR A 179 14.25 38.76 12.43
N PHE A 180 14.95 38.02 13.30
CA PHE A 180 14.68 37.94 14.73
C PHE A 180 15.60 38.89 15.50
N ASP A 181 15.01 39.84 16.24
CA ASP A 181 15.73 40.83 17.05
C ASP A 181 14.85 41.35 18.22
N PRO A 182 15.35 42.19 19.13
CA PRO A 182 14.55 42.68 20.26
C PRO A 182 13.27 43.46 19.90
N ALA A 183 13.16 43.96 18.67
CA ALA A 183 11.99 44.67 18.14
C ALA A 183 11.05 43.74 17.34
N HIS A 184 11.55 42.62 16.82
CA HIS A 184 10.82 41.68 15.99
C HIS A 184 10.85 40.27 16.62
N PRO A 185 9.69 39.74 17.08
CA PRO A 185 9.63 38.42 17.70
C PRO A 185 10.03 37.33 16.70
N PHE A 186 10.34 36.14 17.22
CA PHE A 186 10.71 35.00 16.40
C PHE A 186 9.61 34.70 15.37
N PRO A 187 9.95 34.57 14.07
CA PRO A 187 8.96 34.45 13.03
C PRO A 187 8.23 33.11 13.11
N PHE A 188 6.96 33.12 12.71
CA PHE A 188 6.24 31.87 12.46
C PHE A 188 6.87 31.14 11.27
N ILE A 189 7.09 29.83 11.42
CA ILE A 189 7.65 28.97 10.37
C ILE A 189 6.59 27.91 9.99
N SER A 190 6.21 27.94 8.72
CA SER A 190 5.21 27.06 8.12
C SER A 190 5.63 25.58 8.19
N ASN A 191 4.64 24.71 8.36
CA ASN A 191 4.85 23.26 8.32
C ASN A 191 5.44 22.79 6.98
N LEU A 192 6.38 21.84 7.00
CA LEU A 192 7.08 21.26 5.85
C LEU A 192 7.83 22.27 4.95
N SER A 193 7.94 23.53 5.40
CA SER A 193 8.62 24.57 4.64
C SER A 193 10.12 24.42 4.74
N LEU A 194 10.77 24.15 3.61
CA LEU A 194 12.20 24.33 3.45
C LEU A 194 12.54 25.82 3.61
N SER A 195 13.58 26.13 4.38
CA SER A 195 13.98 27.50 4.72
C SER A 195 15.49 27.60 4.90
N LEU A 196 16.05 28.80 4.65
CA LEU A 196 17.41 29.17 5.02
C LEU A 196 17.41 29.86 6.39
N ALA A 197 18.33 29.43 7.25
CA ALA A 197 18.73 30.08 8.50
C ALA A 197 20.00 30.91 8.23
N VAL A 198 19.88 32.23 8.17
CA VAL A 198 20.98 33.13 7.84
C VAL A 198 21.42 33.92 9.08
N LEU A 199 22.69 33.82 9.44
CA LEU A 199 23.31 34.68 10.45
C LEU A 199 23.98 35.85 9.77
N THR A 200 23.57 37.07 10.13
CA THR A 200 24.17 38.30 9.58
C THR A 200 24.74 39.21 10.65
N ARG A 201 25.71 40.05 10.29
CA ARG A 201 26.28 41.08 11.16
C ARG A 201 26.35 42.40 10.45
N ARG A 202 26.03 43.48 11.16
CA ARG A 202 26.16 44.83 10.58
C ARG A 202 27.60 45.35 10.61
N ASN A 203 28.37 45.01 11.65
CA ASN A 203 29.78 45.36 11.83
C ASN A 203 30.40 44.46 12.91
N ASP A 204 31.72 44.47 13.06
CA ASP A 204 32.46 43.62 14.00
C ASP A 204 32.03 43.76 15.47
N GLU A 205 31.42 44.89 15.86
CA GLU A 205 30.98 45.18 17.22
C GLU A 205 29.52 44.76 17.48
N ALA A 206 28.74 44.43 16.45
CA ALA A 206 27.33 44.05 16.56
C ALA A 206 27.15 42.55 16.80
N GLU A 207 26.16 42.20 17.60
CA GLU A 207 25.74 40.81 17.76
C GLU A 207 25.18 40.24 16.44
N PRO A 208 25.51 39.00 16.07
CA PRO A 208 24.88 38.29 14.97
C PRO A 208 23.35 38.25 15.08
N GLN A 209 22.67 38.56 13.99
CA GLN A 209 21.22 38.53 13.87
C GLN A 209 20.78 37.34 13.01
N PHE A 210 19.80 36.59 13.50
CA PHE A 210 19.20 35.48 12.77
C PHE A 210 18.12 36.00 11.83
N THR A 211 18.13 35.54 10.58
CA THR A 211 17.11 35.83 9.57
C THR A 211 16.67 34.54 8.91
N ARG A 212 15.37 34.27 8.94
CA ARG A 212 14.75 33.15 8.23
C ARG A 212 14.30 33.60 6.86
N ILE A 213 14.60 32.80 5.83
CA ILE A 213 14.13 33.02 4.45
C ILE A 213 13.44 31.74 3.98
N LYS A 214 12.17 31.84 3.60
CA LYS A 214 11.41 30.70 3.06
C LYS A 214 11.88 30.39 1.63
N VAL A 215 12.13 29.12 1.30
CA VAL A 215 12.23 28.69 -0.10
C VAL A 215 10.83 28.75 -0.72
N PRO A 216 10.61 29.55 -1.78
CA PRO A 216 9.26 29.81 -2.29
C PRO A 216 8.69 28.62 -3.07
N GLU A 217 7.48 28.19 -2.72
CA GLU A 217 6.78 27.05 -3.34
C GLU A 217 6.16 27.38 -4.71
N ASN A 218 6.07 28.67 -5.07
CA ASN A 218 5.56 29.12 -6.37
C ASN A 218 6.62 29.09 -7.49
N HIS A 219 7.81 28.56 -7.18
CA HIS A 219 8.90 28.30 -8.12
C HIS A 219 9.28 26.81 -8.06
N SER A 220 9.75 26.26 -9.17
CA SER A 220 10.35 24.92 -9.14
C SER A 220 11.59 24.95 -8.26
N ARG A 221 11.68 24.02 -7.31
CA ARG A 221 12.89 23.86 -6.50
C ARG A 221 14.06 23.32 -7.31
N LEU A 222 13.78 22.51 -8.33
CA LEU A 222 14.75 22.04 -9.30
C LEU A 222 14.75 22.99 -10.50
N ILE A 223 15.77 23.84 -10.59
CA ILE A 223 15.95 24.78 -11.71
C ILE A 223 16.72 24.05 -12.80
N GLU A 224 16.09 23.87 -13.96
CA GLU A 224 16.73 23.24 -15.12
C GLU A 224 17.78 24.19 -15.73
N LEU A 225 18.96 23.64 -16.04
CA LEU A 225 20.08 24.35 -16.64
C LEU A 225 20.12 24.10 -18.15
N ASP A 226 20.56 25.12 -18.90
CA ASP A 226 20.89 24.97 -20.30
C ASP A 226 21.98 23.90 -20.47
N SER A 227 21.62 22.78 -21.06
CA SER A 227 22.50 21.62 -21.22
C SER A 227 22.37 21.04 -22.63
N PRO A 228 23.39 20.30 -23.14
CA PRO A 228 23.33 19.69 -24.47
C PRO A 228 22.11 18.79 -24.66
N ASP A 229 21.67 18.66 -25.91
CA ASP A 229 20.67 17.67 -26.31
C ASP A 229 21.15 16.29 -25.80
N ASP A 230 20.36 15.63 -24.93
CA ASP A 230 20.60 14.34 -24.24
C ASP A 230 21.09 14.40 -22.76
N THR A 231 21.29 15.58 -22.18
CA THR A 231 21.53 15.72 -20.73
C THR A 231 20.43 16.52 -20.04
N HIS A 232 20.18 16.22 -18.78
CA HIS A 232 19.29 17.00 -17.91
C HIS A 232 20.09 17.45 -16.69
N GLU A 233 20.47 18.72 -16.64
CA GLU A 233 21.18 19.28 -15.50
C GLU A 233 20.25 20.21 -14.72
N TYR A 234 20.30 20.13 -13.40
CA TYR A 234 19.49 20.93 -12.48
C TYR A 234 20.38 21.56 -11.41
N VAL A 235 19.95 22.67 -10.83
CA VAL A 235 20.49 23.22 -9.58
C VAL A 235 19.34 23.43 -8.60
N LEU A 236 19.60 23.26 -7.30
CA LEU A 236 18.58 23.48 -6.28
C LEU A 236 18.35 24.98 -6.05
N LEU A 237 17.09 25.36 -5.88
CA LEU A 237 16.69 26.76 -5.66
C LEU A 237 17.28 27.31 -4.36
N GLU A 238 17.36 26.50 -3.31
CA GLU A 238 18.03 26.89 -2.06
C GLU A 238 19.50 27.28 -2.26
N ASP A 239 20.24 26.58 -3.12
CA ASP A 239 21.65 26.88 -3.43
C ASP A 239 21.77 28.19 -4.23
N VAL A 240 20.86 28.40 -5.20
CA VAL A 240 20.79 29.67 -5.95
C VAL A 240 20.43 30.83 -5.02
N MET A 241 19.53 30.62 -4.06
CA MET A 241 19.18 31.63 -3.05
C MET A 241 20.39 31.97 -2.17
N GLU A 242 21.08 30.95 -1.65
CA GLU A 242 22.26 31.09 -0.79
C GLU A 242 23.36 31.91 -1.48
N ALA A 243 23.72 31.54 -2.71
CA ALA A 243 24.77 32.21 -3.48
C ALA A 243 24.44 33.68 -3.84
N ASN A 244 23.18 34.10 -3.72
CA ASN A 244 22.71 35.42 -4.12
C ASN A 244 22.09 36.23 -2.97
N LEU A 245 22.33 35.83 -1.72
CA LEU A 245 21.82 36.51 -0.53
C LEU A 245 22.28 37.96 -0.40
N ASP A 246 23.40 38.35 -1.01
CA ASP A 246 23.91 39.73 -1.00
C ASP A 246 22.95 40.72 -1.70
N LEU A 247 22.13 40.24 -2.65
CA LEU A 247 21.08 41.02 -3.29
C LEU A 247 19.88 41.25 -2.36
N LEU A 248 19.56 40.28 -1.51
CA LEU A 248 18.43 40.33 -0.58
C LEU A 248 18.77 41.08 0.71
N LEU A 249 19.99 40.89 1.22
CA LEU A 249 20.48 41.45 2.48
C LEU A 249 21.67 42.39 2.24
N PRO A 250 21.46 43.56 1.58
CA PRO A 250 22.56 44.47 1.27
C PRO A 250 23.08 45.17 2.52
N ASN A 251 24.39 45.42 2.56
CA ASN A 251 25.10 46.15 3.63
C ASN A 251 25.18 45.45 4.99
N VAL A 252 25.04 44.12 5.02
CA VAL A 252 25.39 43.28 6.16
C VAL A 252 26.39 42.22 5.72
N GLU A 253 27.23 41.78 6.64
CA GLU A 253 28.08 40.60 6.48
C GLU A 253 27.22 39.35 6.71
N ILE A 254 27.21 38.43 5.75
CA ILE A 254 26.66 37.09 5.95
C ILE A 254 27.74 36.28 6.65
N ILE A 255 27.46 35.87 7.89
CA ILE A 255 28.37 35.06 8.70
C ILE A 255 28.24 33.59 8.29
N ASP A 256 27.00 33.15 8.12
CA ASP A 256 26.67 31.74 7.91
C ASP A 256 25.26 31.57 7.35
N VAL A 257 25.04 30.46 6.64
CA VAL A 257 23.78 30.06 6.01
C VAL A 257 23.64 28.55 6.21
N SER A 258 22.43 28.10 6.54
CA SER A 258 22.14 26.66 6.60
C SER A 258 20.71 26.39 6.21
N THR A 259 20.46 25.24 5.62
CA THR A 259 19.11 24.83 5.24
C THR A 259 18.47 24.04 6.35
N PHE A 260 17.19 24.29 6.60
CA PHE A 260 16.40 23.54 7.56
C PHE A 260 14.95 23.39 7.11
N ARG A 261 14.29 22.35 7.63
CA ARG A 261 12.88 22.05 7.40
C ARG A 261 12.28 21.59 8.72
N LEU A 262 11.03 21.96 8.98
CA LEU A 262 10.33 21.52 10.18
C LEU A 262 9.06 20.78 9.85
N THR A 263 8.67 19.90 10.75
CA THR A 263 7.38 19.20 10.72
C THR A 263 6.60 19.55 11.98
N ARG A 264 5.33 19.91 11.82
CA ARG A 264 4.36 20.20 12.89
C ARG A 264 3.31 19.11 12.95
N ASN A 265 2.73 18.91 14.11
CA ASN A 265 1.61 18.01 14.29
C ASN A 265 0.41 18.42 13.39
N ALA A 266 -0.25 17.44 12.76
CA ALA A 266 -1.53 17.64 12.11
C ALA A 266 -2.64 17.49 13.17
N GLU A 267 -3.00 18.59 13.82
CA GLU A 267 -3.93 18.66 14.96
C GLU A 267 -5.06 17.62 14.90
N VAL A 268 -5.07 16.74 15.91
CA VAL A 268 -6.14 15.78 16.15
C VAL A 268 -7.26 16.52 16.88
N GLY A 269 -8.29 16.95 16.15
CA GLY A 269 -9.58 17.26 16.77
C GLY A 269 -10.13 15.98 17.42
N ARG A 270 -9.84 15.77 18.70
CA ARG A 270 -10.50 14.77 19.54
C ARG A 270 -11.68 15.44 20.23
N ASN A 271 -12.87 14.88 20.00
CA ASN A 271 -14.15 15.18 20.63
C ASN A 271 -14.63 16.63 20.53
N GLU A 272 -15.31 16.94 19.41
CA GLU A 272 -16.28 18.02 19.39
C GLU A 272 -17.67 17.41 19.17
N GLU A 273 -18.39 17.27 20.29
CA GLU A 273 -19.84 17.15 20.27
C GLU A 273 -20.43 18.39 19.59
N VAL A 274 -21.26 18.15 18.58
CA VAL A 274 -22.29 19.07 18.05
C VAL A 274 -21.80 20.43 17.55
N ALA A 275 -21.75 20.57 16.23
CA ALA A 275 -22.16 21.82 15.59
C ALA A 275 -23.19 21.48 14.51
N GLU A 276 -24.29 22.23 14.47
CA GLU A 276 -25.28 22.20 13.37
C GLU A 276 -24.67 22.75 12.06
N ASP A 277 -23.43 23.24 12.09
CA ASP A 277 -22.65 23.68 10.93
C ASP A 277 -21.26 23.01 10.90
N LEU A 278 -21.18 21.83 10.27
CA LEU A 278 -19.93 21.08 10.07
C LEU A 278 -18.91 21.86 9.21
N ILE A 279 -19.38 22.79 8.38
CA ILE A 279 -18.56 23.66 7.53
C ILE A 279 -17.80 24.67 8.39
N GLU A 280 -18.45 25.35 9.34
CA GLU A 280 -17.80 26.33 10.22
C GLU A 280 -16.72 25.67 11.10
N VAL A 281 -16.96 24.44 11.58
CA VAL A 281 -15.97 23.65 12.34
C VAL A 281 -14.73 23.32 11.49
N ILE A 282 -14.91 23.02 10.20
CA ILE A 282 -13.80 22.73 9.29
C ILE A 282 -12.95 23.99 9.05
N GLU A 283 -13.58 25.16 8.88
CA GLU A 283 -12.87 26.45 8.75
C GLU A 283 -12.03 26.74 10.01
N ASP A 284 -12.60 26.49 11.20
CA ASP A 284 -11.93 26.66 12.50
C ASP A 284 -10.73 25.70 12.68
N VAL A 285 -10.87 24.44 12.25
CA VAL A 285 -9.79 23.42 12.29
C VAL A 285 -8.66 23.79 11.32
N VAL A 286 -8.96 24.32 10.14
CA VAL A 286 -7.95 24.80 9.19
C VAL A 286 -7.16 25.97 9.77
N GLU A 287 -7.81 26.86 10.53
CA GLU A 287 -7.15 28.00 11.18
C GLU A 287 -6.24 27.57 12.35
N LYS A 288 -6.70 26.65 13.21
CA LYS A 288 -5.93 26.15 14.38
C LYS A 288 -4.70 25.33 14.01
N ARG A 289 -4.70 24.63 12.86
CA ARG A 289 -3.51 23.92 12.31
C ARG A 289 -2.27 24.79 12.19
N ARG A 290 -2.43 26.11 12.02
CA ARG A 290 -1.30 27.05 11.96
C ARG A 290 -0.48 27.10 13.25
N PHE A 291 -1.00 26.67 14.40
CA PHE A 291 -0.33 26.79 15.70
C PHE A 291 0.12 25.46 16.32
N ALA A 292 0.09 24.36 15.56
CA ALA A 292 0.46 23.05 16.08
C ALA A 292 1.95 22.93 16.48
N ASN A 293 2.23 22.14 17.53
CA ASN A 293 3.57 21.90 18.07
C ASN A 293 4.51 21.31 17.02
N VAL A 294 5.79 21.67 17.09
CA VAL A 294 6.85 21.08 16.26
C VAL A 294 7.17 19.68 16.79
N VAL A 295 7.32 18.72 15.87
CA VAL A 295 7.57 17.30 16.16
C VAL A 295 8.84 16.78 15.49
N ARG A 296 9.43 17.57 14.58
CA ARG A 296 10.68 17.26 13.89
C ARG A 296 11.35 18.53 13.38
N LEU A 297 12.67 18.61 13.53
CA LEU A 297 13.53 19.59 12.87
C LEU A 297 14.62 18.85 12.10
N GLU A 298 14.67 19.08 10.80
CA GLU A 298 15.74 18.61 9.93
C GLU A 298 16.64 19.80 9.57
N VAL A 299 17.94 19.60 9.69
CA VAL A 299 18.97 20.61 9.45
C VAL A 299 20.11 20.02 8.64
N THR A 300 20.81 20.84 7.88
CA THR A 300 22.07 20.42 7.26
C THR A 300 23.15 20.14 8.32
N ASP A 301 24.06 19.21 8.04
CA ASP A 301 25.14 18.80 8.94
C ASP A 301 26.06 19.96 9.38
N ASP A 302 26.15 21.00 8.57
CA ASP A 302 26.98 22.17 8.76
C ASP A 302 26.31 23.31 9.55
N ILE A 303 25.08 23.10 10.06
CA ILE A 303 24.35 24.15 10.76
C ILE A 303 25.15 24.74 11.95
N PRO A 304 25.29 26.08 12.06
CA PRO A 304 25.94 26.71 13.19
C PRO A 304 25.22 26.42 14.50
N ALA A 305 26.01 26.15 15.53
CA ALA A 305 25.51 25.98 16.89
C ALA A 305 24.56 27.12 17.32
N ARG A 306 24.87 28.38 16.99
CA ARG A 306 24.01 29.53 17.32
C ARG A 306 22.66 29.48 16.59
N SER A 307 22.62 29.10 15.32
CA SER A 307 21.36 28.96 14.57
C SER A 307 20.52 27.82 15.13
N LEU A 308 21.17 26.69 15.42
CA LEU A 308 20.51 25.53 16.00
C LEU A 308 19.98 25.80 17.41
N GLU A 309 20.77 26.43 18.28
CA GLU A 309 20.36 26.85 19.63
C GLU A 309 19.12 27.76 19.55
N LEU A 310 19.15 28.77 18.68
CA LEU A 310 18.00 29.68 18.49
C LEU A 310 16.76 28.94 17.99
N LEU A 311 16.89 28.07 16.98
CA LEU A 311 15.77 27.27 16.46
C LEU A 311 15.20 26.36 17.56
N THR A 312 16.07 25.67 18.29
CA THR A 312 15.68 24.72 19.35
C THR A 312 14.97 25.42 20.49
N GLU A 313 15.51 26.54 20.98
CA GLU A 313 14.92 27.30 22.09
C GLU A 313 13.60 27.98 21.71
N GLN A 314 13.52 28.60 20.53
CA GLN A 314 12.34 29.37 20.13
C GLN A 314 11.19 28.49 19.66
N LEU A 315 11.48 27.27 19.18
CA LEU A 315 10.47 26.32 18.72
C LEU A 315 10.14 25.22 19.73
N ASP A 316 10.79 25.23 20.91
CA ASP A 316 10.61 24.25 21.99
C ASP A 316 10.78 22.80 21.50
N ILE A 317 11.94 22.52 20.89
CA ILE A 317 12.23 21.25 20.23
C ILE A 317 13.13 20.41 21.13
N ASP A 318 12.78 19.14 21.31
CA ASP A 318 13.64 18.21 22.05
C ASP A 318 14.86 17.82 21.20
N PRO A 319 16.07 17.65 21.78
CA PRO A 319 17.24 17.22 21.03
C PRO A 319 17.03 15.90 20.26
N GLU A 320 16.15 15.04 20.76
CA GLU A 320 15.77 13.76 20.14
C GLU A 320 14.91 13.93 18.88
N GLU A 321 14.35 15.12 18.64
CA GLU A 321 13.54 15.48 17.45
C GLU A 321 14.37 16.19 16.37
N ILE A 322 15.68 16.38 16.59
CA ILE A 322 16.62 17.01 15.66
C ILE A 322 17.32 15.95 14.82
N TYR A 323 17.28 16.14 13.50
CA TYR A 323 17.85 15.26 12.49
C TYR A 323 18.81 16.03 11.59
N TYR A 324 20.05 15.56 11.52
CA TYR A 324 21.09 16.15 10.68
C TYR A 324 21.13 15.42 9.33
N ARG A 325 21.24 16.16 8.23
CA ARG A 325 21.19 15.64 6.86
C ARG A 325 22.44 16.12 6.10
N SER A 326 23.20 15.18 5.54
CA SER A 326 24.33 15.47 4.64
C SER A 326 23.89 15.71 3.19
N GLY A 327 22.82 15.04 2.75
CA GLY A 327 22.20 15.22 1.43
C GLY A 327 20.98 16.14 1.45
N PRO A 328 20.21 16.21 0.34
CA PRO A 328 18.98 16.99 0.27
C PRO A 328 18.02 16.62 1.42
N ILE A 329 17.44 17.64 2.07
CA ILE A 329 16.50 17.42 3.18
C ILE A 329 15.17 16.88 2.67
N ASP A 330 14.65 17.47 1.61
CA ASP A 330 13.33 17.13 1.07
C ASP A 330 13.50 16.43 -0.29
N TYR A 331 13.17 15.13 -0.35
CA TYR A 331 13.16 14.35 -1.59
C TYR A 331 11.78 14.37 -2.28
N GLU A 332 10.73 14.92 -1.65
CA GLU A 332 9.40 14.94 -2.26
C GLU A 332 9.40 15.74 -3.57
N ASP A 333 10.09 16.88 -3.61
CA ASP A 333 10.23 17.69 -4.83
C ASP A 333 10.95 16.96 -5.97
N PHE A 334 11.65 15.86 -5.69
CA PHE A 334 12.36 15.09 -6.72
C PHE A 334 11.41 14.23 -7.56
N PHE A 335 10.11 14.18 -7.25
CA PHE A 335 9.11 13.70 -8.22
C PHE A 335 9.21 14.45 -9.55
N ALA A 336 9.62 15.73 -9.56
CA ALA A 336 9.87 16.46 -10.81
C ALA A 336 10.99 15.84 -11.66
N LEU A 337 12.06 15.32 -11.04
CA LEU A 337 13.11 14.56 -11.76
C LEU A 337 12.59 13.22 -12.27
N VAL A 338 11.71 12.58 -11.51
CA VAL A 338 11.11 11.30 -11.88
C VAL A 338 10.22 11.44 -13.13
N ASP A 339 9.71 12.64 -13.42
CA ASP A 339 8.78 12.90 -14.53
C ASP A 339 9.46 13.23 -15.87
N ILE A 340 10.78 13.43 -15.92
CA ILE A 340 11.53 13.74 -17.16
C ILE A 340 11.39 12.66 -18.24
N ASP A 341 11.54 13.00 -19.52
CA ASP A 341 11.38 12.04 -20.63
C ASP A 341 12.62 11.14 -20.83
N ARG A 342 12.83 10.21 -19.88
CA ARG A 342 13.92 9.22 -19.87
C ARG A 342 13.39 7.80 -19.64
N PRO A 343 12.72 7.19 -20.65
CA PRO A 343 12.13 5.87 -20.50
C PRO A 343 13.16 4.76 -20.24
N ASP A 344 14.42 4.96 -20.61
CA ASP A 344 15.54 4.06 -20.32
C ASP A 344 15.90 4.01 -18.82
N LEU A 345 15.50 5.01 -18.04
CA LEU A 345 15.74 5.11 -16.59
C LEU A 345 14.50 4.82 -15.75
N LYS A 346 13.40 4.39 -16.38
CA LYS A 346 12.11 4.12 -15.73
C LYS A 346 11.68 2.68 -15.97
N LEU A 347 10.75 2.20 -15.16
CA LEU A 347 10.01 0.97 -15.50
C LEU A 347 9.20 1.19 -16.79
N PRO A 348 8.97 0.14 -17.60
CA PRO A 348 8.06 0.21 -18.73
C PRO A 348 6.70 0.75 -18.31
N ALA A 349 6.20 1.76 -19.04
CA ALA A 349 4.89 2.33 -18.78
C ALA A 349 3.81 1.24 -18.85
N TRP A 350 2.90 1.26 -17.88
CA TRP A 350 1.74 0.37 -17.86
C TRP A 350 0.53 1.14 -18.36
N SER A 351 -0.11 0.62 -19.40
CA SER A 351 -1.43 1.07 -19.83
C SER A 351 -2.45 0.07 -19.31
N PRO A 352 -3.42 0.48 -18.48
CA PRO A 352 -4.50 -0.39 -18.05
C PRO A 352 -5.22 -1.01 -19.24
N GLN A 353 -5.59 -2.29 -19.10
CA GLN A 353 -6.18 -3.08 -20.16
C GLN A 353 -7.72 -3.03 -20.10
N PRO A 354 -8.43 -3.15 -21.22
CA PRO A 354 -9.88 -3.29 -21.18
C PRO A 354 -10.27 -4.60 -20.48
N HIS A 355 -11.41 -4.60 -19.80
CA HIS A 355 -11.94 -5.82 -19.20
C HIS A 355 -12.57 -6.70 -20.30
N PRO A 356 -12.25 -8.00 -20.39
CA PRO A 356 -12.67 -8.88 -21.49
C PRO A 356 -14.18 -8.97 -21.68
N ARG A 357 -14.95 -8.95 -20.57
CA ARG A 357 -16.43 -8.99 -20.64
C ARG A 357 -17.09 -7.65 -20.94
N LEU A 358 -16.35 -6.54 -20.85
CA LEU A 358 -16.91 -5.19 -21.02
C LEU A 358 -16.49 -4.58 -22.36
N GLY A 359 -15.35 -4.98 -22.93
CA GLY A 359 -14.87 -4.62 -24.28
C GLY A 359 -14.65 -3.11 -24.51
N THR A 360 -13.92 -2.75 -25.58
CA THR A 360 -13.73 -1.34 -26.00
C THR A 360 -14.16 -1.03 -27.44
N ASP A 361 -14.48 -2.05 -28.26
CA ASP A 361 -14.41 -1.92 -29.73
C ASP A 361 -15.75 -1.67 -30.45
N GLU A 362 -16.90 -1.63 -29.79
CA GLU A 362 -18.15 -1.23 -30.45
C GLU A 362 -18.41 0.27 -30.22
N PRO A 363 -18.27 1.14 -31.25
CA PRO A 363 -18.61 2.55 -31.10
C PRO A 363 -20.07 2.71 -30.68
N MET A 364 -20.30 3.50 -29.62
CA MET A 364 -21.62 3.88 -29.11
C MET A 364 -22.45 4.66 -30.14
N ASN A 365 -23.01 3.96 -31.13
CA ASN A 365 -23.90 4.55 -32.15
C ASN A 365 -25.24 3.82 -32.27
N THR A 366 -25.51 2.84 -31.40
CA THR A 366 -26.82 2.20 -31.25
C THR A 366 -27.20 2.15 -29.78
N ALA A 367 -28.48 2.44 -29.48
CA ALA A 367 -29.01 2.41 -28.11
C ALA A 367 -28.81 1.05 -27.42
N ASP A 368 -28.76 -0.04 -28.20
CA ASP A 368 -28.61 -1.41 -27.71
C ASP A 368 -27.20 -1.72 -27.13
N ASN A 369 -26.15 -1.00 -27.54
CA ASN A 369 -24.78 -1.20 -27.04
C ASN A 369 -24.44 -0.36 -25.81
N ALA A 370 -25.16 0.75 -25.59
CA ALA A 370 -24.89 1.64 -24.46
C ALA A 370 -25.18 0.93 -23.12
N THR A 371 -26.26 0.14 -23.05
CA THR A 371 -26.68 -0.59 -21.84
C THR A 371 -26.06 -1.98 -21.69
N ALA A 372 -25.11 -2.35 -22.56
CA ALA A 372 -24.50 -3.68 -22.59
C ALA A 372 -23.83 -4.07 -21.25
N ILE A 373 -23.35 -3.09 -20.49
CA ILE A 373 -22.76 -3.33 -19.15
C ILE A 373 -23.79 -3.90 -18.16
N PHE A 374 -25.04 -3.43 -18.16
CA PHE A 374 -26.09 -3.98 -17.30
C PHE A 374 -26.52 -5.38 -17.73
N ALA A 375 -26.49 -5.67 -19.04
CA ALA A 375 -26.71 -7.03 -19.54
C ALA A 375 -25.58 -7.97 -19.07
N ALA A 376 -24.32 -7.55 -19.19
CA ALA A 376 -23.17 -8.33 -18.74
C ALA A 376 -23.22 -8.64 -17.23
N ILE A 377 -23.54 -7.64 -16.40
CA ILE A 377 -23.68 -7.81 -14.94
C ILE A 377 -24.91 -8.69 -14.60
N LYS A 378 -25.97 -8.62 -15.39
CA LYS A 378 -27.19 -9.43 -15.21
C LYS A 378 -26.94 -10.90 -15.52
N ASP A 379 -26.09 -11.17 -16.50
CA ASP A 379 -25.74 -12.53 -16.91
C ASP A 379 -24.84 -13.22 -15.87
N ASP A 380 -23.73 -12.58 -15.48
CA ASP A 380 -22.89 -13.06 -14.36
C ASP A 380 -22.15 -11.90 -13.70
N ASP A 381 -21.78 -12.06 -12.42
CA ASP A 381 -21.00 -11.07 -11.68
C ASP A 381 -19.63 -10.78 -12.35
N ILE A 382 -19.14 -9.55 -12.20
CA ILE A 382 -17.90 -9.08 -12.83
C ILE A 382 -16.94 -8.61 -11.74
N LEU A 383 -15.70 -9.12 -11.76
CA LEU A 383 -14.60 -8.62 -10.95
C LEU A 383 -13.69 -7.75 -11.80
N VAL A 384 -13.53 -6.49 -11.41
CA VAL A 384 -12.55 -5.57 -11.96
C VAL A 384 -11.34 -5.49 -11.03
N HIS A 385 -10.15 -5.28 -11.61
CA HIS A 385 -8.88 -5.34 -10.89
C HIS A 385 -7.97 -4.22 -11.38
N HIS A 386 -8.01 -3.07 -10.70
CA HIS A 386 -7.16 -1.92 -10.98
C HIS A 386 -5.79 -2.11 -10.32
N PRO A 387 -4.68 -1.56 -10.86
CA PRO A 387 -4.58 -0.77 -12.09
C PRO A 387 -4.49 -1.63 -13.35
N TYR A 388 -4.65 -2.95 -13.25
CA TYR A 388 -4.47 -3.86 -14.39
C TYR A 388 -5.58 -3.70 -15.44
N HIS A 389 -6.81 -3.49 -14.99
CA HIS A 389 -7.93 -3.08 -15.81
C HIS A 389 -8.07 -1.55 -15.84
N SER A 390 -8.66 -1.00 -16.92
CA SER A 390 -8.98 0.42 -17.06
C SER A 390 -10.12 0.84 -16.12
N PHE A 391 -9.90 1.85 -15.28
CA PHE A 391 -10.96 2.43 -14.44
C PHE A 391 -12.03 3.15 -15.27
N GLU A 392 -11.60 3.85 -16.32
CA GLU A 392 -12.48 4.59 -17.24
C GLU A 392 -13.44 3.62 -17.95
N ASP A 393 -12.93 2.51 -18.50
CA ASP A 393 -13.73 1.55 -19.28
C ASP A 393 -14.55 0.58 -18.42
N THR A 394 -14.44 0.67 -17.09
CA THR A 394 -15.12 -0.23 -16.14
C THR A 394 -16.06 0.53 -15.21
N VAL A 395 -15.55 0.98 -14.06
CA VAL A 395 -16.35 1.58 -12.98
C VAL A 395 -16.89 2.94 -13.39
N GLN A 396 -16.10 3.76 -14.07
CA GLN A 396 -16.57 5.05 -14.57
C GLN A 396 -17.64 4.84 -15.65
N ARG A 397 -17.40 3.95 -16.62
CA ARG A 397 -18.38 3.55 -17.64
C ARG A 397 -19.70 3.05 -17.04
N PHE A 398 -19.65 2.30 -15.93
CA PHE A 398 -20.86 1.87 -15.21
C PHE A 398 -21.70 3.07 -14.74
N LEU A 399 -21.07 4.09 -14.16
CA LEU A 399 -21.76 5.30 -13.69
C LEU A 399 -22.21 6.21 -14.84
N GLU A 400 -21.40 6.37 -15.90
CA GLU A 400 -21.77 7.13 -17.10
C GLU A 400 -22.96 6.49 -17.84
N THR A 401 -22.97 5.16 -17.95
CA THR A 401 -24.10 4.42 -18.53
C THR A 401 -25.34 4.61 -17.67
N ALA A 402 -25.21 4.51 -16.34
CA ALA A 402 -26.32 4.74 -15.43
C ALA A 402 -26.87 6.16 -15.53
N ALA A 403 -26.01 7.17 -15.74
CA ALA A 403 -26.41 8.56 -15.86
C ALA A 403 -27.21 8.87 -17.13
N SER A 404 -26.93 8.17 -18.23
CA SER A 404 -27.52 8.41 -19.55
C SER A 404 -28.70 7.49 -19.88
N ASP A 405 -28.77 6.29 -19.30
CA ASP A 405 -29.83 5.30 -19.57
C ASP A 405 -31.22 5.83 -19.13
N PRO A 406 -32.22 5.90 -20.03
CA PRO A 406 -33.57 6.36 -19.68
C PRO A 406 -34.33 5.44 -18.73
N ASP A 407 -33.96 4.16 -18.64
CA ASP A 407 -34.62 3.18 -17.77
C ASP A 407 -34.06 3.20 -16.34
N VAL A 408 -32.98 3.95 -16.09
CA VAL A 408 -32.44 4.12 -14.73
C VAL A 408 -33.28 5.13 -13.95
N LEU A 409 -33.76 4.69 -12.79
CA LEU A 409 -34.63 5.44 -11.89
C LEU A 409 -33.82 6.20 -10.82
N ALA A 410 -32.78 5.57 -10.28
CA ALA A 410 -31.99 6.15 -9.19
C ALA A 410 -30.54 5.69 -9.20
N ILE A 411 -29.65 6.55 -8.70
CA ILE A 411 -28.22 6.26 -8.52
C ILE A 411 -27.83 6.67 -7.09
N LYS A 412 -27.22 5.75 -6.33
CA LYS A 412 -26.67 6.02 -5.01
C LYS A 412 -25.18 5.70 -4.98
N VAL A 413 -24.33 6.63 -4.55
CA VAL A 413 -22.86 6.43 -4.53
C VAL A 413 -22.24 6.95 -3.25
N ALA A 414 -21.31 6.18 -2.69
CA ALA A 414 -20.43 6.61 -1.62
C ALA A 414 -19.12 7.18 -2.20
N ILE A 415 -18.90 8.49 -2.06
CA ILE A 415 -17.73 9.18 -2.60
C ILE A 415 -16.81 9.62 -1.47
N TYR A 416 -15.60 9.05 -1.47
CA TYR A 416 -14.53 9.40 -0.54
C TYR A 416 -13.39 10.01 -1.34
N ARG A 417 -13.20 11.34 -1.22
CA ARG A 417 -12.16 12.15 -1.91
C ARG A 417 -12.26 12.09 -3.43
N THR A 418 -12.63 13.22 -4.05
CA THR A 418 -12.56 13.35 -5.51
C THR A 418 -11.51 14.37 -5.90
N ALA A 419 -10.81 14.10 -7.01
CA ALA A 419 -10.00 15.12 -7.66
C ALA A 419 -10.92 16.29 -8.08
N SER A 420 -10.36 17.50 -8.16
CA SER A 420 -11.07 18.69 -8.62
C SER A 420 -11.77 18.46 -9.96
N ASP A 421 -11.25 17.61 -10.85
CA ASP A 421 -11.84 17.37 -12.18
C ASP A 421 -12.50 15.98 -12.32
N SER A 422 -13.17 15.49 -11.27
CA SER A 422 -13.76 14.14 -11.29
C SER A 422 -14.90 13.97 -12.31
N LYS A 423 -14.66 13.19 -13.37
CA LYS A 423 -15.69 12.76 -14.33
C LYS A 423 -16.86 12.04 -13.66
N VAL A 424 -16.62 11.32 -12.56
CA VAL A 424 -17.67 10.66 -11.77
C VAL A 424 -18.68 11.67 -11.22
N ILE A 425 -18.21 12.81 -10.70
CA ILE A 425 -19.09 13.89 -10.22
C ILE A 425 -19.91 14.46 -11.37
N GLN A 426 -19.29 14.63 -12.55
CA GLN A 426 -20.00 15.11 -13.74
C GLN A 426 -21.10 14.14 -14.18
N SER A 427 -20.85 12.83 -14.19
CA SER A 427 -21.87 11.82 -14.50
C SER A 427 -23.05 11.86 -13.53
N LEU A 428 -22.81 12.14 -12.25
CA LEU A 428 -23.88 12.23 -11.25
C LEU A 428 -24.73 13.50 -11.43
N ILE A 429 -24.10 14.62 -11.82
CA ILE A 429 -24.81 15.85 -12.21
C ILE A 429 -25.67 15.57 -13.45
N GLU A 430 -25.11 14.97 -14.49
CA GLU A 430 -25.85 14.61 -15.71
C GLU A 430 -27.03 13.67 -15.41
N ALA A 431 -26.85 12.72 -14.48
CA ALA A 431 -27.93 11.84 -14.04
C ALA A 431 -29.10 12.63 -13.43
N ALA A 432 -28.81 13.61 -12.57
CA ALA A 432 -29.82 14.47 -11.95
C ALA A 432 -30.51 15.38 -12.99
N GLU A 433 -29.75 15.95 -13.92
CA GLU A 433 -30.28 16.72 -15.06
C GLU A 433 -31.22 15.87 -15.94
N ASN A 434 -30.91 14.58 -16.09
CA ASN A 434 -31.74 13.59 -16.78
C ASN A 434 -32.96 13.11 -15.97
N GLY A 435 -33.23 13.71 -14.80
CA GLY A 435 -34.41 13.46 -13.98
C GLY A 435 -34.35 12.21 -13.11
N LYS A 436 -33.15 11.66 -12.88
CA LYS A 436 -32.93 10.49 -12.00
C LYS A 436 -32.81 10.92 -10.55
N GLU A 437 -33.23 10.06 -9.63
CA GLU A 437 -33.02 10.28 -8.20
C GLU A 437 -31.56 9.98 -7.83
N VAL A 438 -30.77 11.00 -7.53
CA VAL A 438 -29.34 10.84 -7.22
C VAL A 438 -29.07 11.13 -5.75
N ALA A 439 -28.45 10.18 -5.06
CA ALA A 439 -28.00 10.36 -3.68
C ALA A 439 -26.49 10.11 -3.58
N VAL A 440 -25.77 11.09 -3.03
CA VAL A 440 -24.31 11.02 -2.87
C VAL A 440 -23.97 11.14 -1.40
N MET A 441 -23.17 10.21 -0.92
CA MET A 441 -22.62 10.29 0.41
C MET A 441 -21.19 10.79 0.36
N VAL A 442 -20.88 11.83 1.14
CA VAL A 442 -19.57 12.50 1.14
C VAL A 442 -18.95 12.51 2.53
N GLU A 443 -17.65 12.20 2.61
CA GLU A 443 -16.86 12.36 3.83
C GLU A 443 -16.16 13.72 3.85
N LEU A 444 -16.67 14.65 4.65
CA LEU A 444 -16.10 16.00 4.79
C LEU A 444 -14.85 16.06 5.68
N LYS A 445 -14.60 15.08 6.57
CA LYS A 445 -13.42 15.09 7.47
C LYS A 445 -12.18 14.43 6.87
N ALA A 446 -12.15 14.27 5.55
CA ALA A 446 -10.98 13.78 4.82
C ALA A 446 -9.85 14.83 4.89
N ARG A 447 -8.78 14.50 5.63
CA ARG A 447 -7.63 15.40 5.86
C ARG A 447 -6.99 15.86 4.54
N PHE A 448 -6.66 17.16 4.47
CA PHE A 448 -5.91 17.87 3.43
C PHE A 448 -6.67 18.23 2.14
N ASP A 449 -7.90 17.76 1.96
CA ASP A 449 -8.75 18.06 0.78
C ASP A 449 -10.02 18.83 1.16
N GLU A 450 -10.09 19.37 2.38
CA GLU A 450 -11.34 19.91 2.95
C GLU A 450 -11.95 21.03 2.08
N GLN A 451 -11.11 21.92 1.54
CA GLN A 451 -11.56 23.06 0.74
C GLN A 451 -12.15 22.64 -0.63
N ASN A 452 -11.52 21.66 -1.30
CA ASN A 452 -12.02 21.12 -2.57
C ASN A 452 -13.32 20.33 -2.39
N ASN A 453 -13.45 19.58 -1.28
CA ASN A 453 -14.67 18.83 -0.98
C ASN A 453 -15.87 19.75 -0.74
N LEU A 454 -15.67 20.90 -0.08
CA LEU A 454 -16.73 21.87 0.18
C LEU A 454 -17.29 22.50 -1.11
N GLU A 455 -16.44 22.79 -2.10
CA GLU A 455 -16.87 23.37 -3.37
C GLU A 455 -17.78 22.41 -4.16
N TRP A 456 -17.39 21.14 -4.29
CA TRP A 456 -18.21 20.16 -5.02
C TRP A 456 -19.51 19.80 -4.34
N VAL A 457 -19.52 19.75 -3.01
CA VAL A 457 -20.75 19.52 -2.24
C VAL A 457 -21.80 20.59 -2.58
N ARG A 458 -21.41 21.86 -2.59
CA ARG A 458 -22.32 22.96 -2.97
C ARG A 458 -22.85 22.79 -4.39
N ARG A 459 -21.97 22.42 -5.34
CA ARG A 459 -22.38 22.18 -6.73
C ARG A 459 -23.35 21.01 -6.86
N LEU A 460 -23.11 19.89 -6.16
CA LEU A 460 -24.02 18.74 -6.18
C LEU A 460 -25.42 19.14 -5.66
N GLU A 461 -25.48 19.87 -4.53
CA GLU A 461 -26.74 20.34 -3.94
C GLU A 461 -27.49 21.33 -4.88
N GLU A 462 -26.77 22.23 -5.56
CA GLU A 462 -27.34 23.17 -6.53
C GLU A 462 -28.03 22.46 -7.71
N GLU A 463 -27.52 21.30 -8.13
CA GLU A 463 -28.08 20.48 -9.21
C GLU A 463 -29.17 19.51 -8.74
N GLY A 464 -29.64 19.64 -7.49
CA GLY A 464 -30.75 18.85 -6.94
C GLY A 464 -30.37 17.44 -6.48
N ILE A 465 -29.08 17.13 -6.38
CA ILE A 465 -28.58 15.86 -5.84
C ILE A 465 -28.73 15.83 -4.33
N HIS A 466 -29.23 14.71 -3.79
CA HIS A 466 -29.32 14.53 -2.34
C HIS A 466 -27.94 14.20 -1.75
N VAL A 467 -27.28 15.21 -1.17
CA VAL A 467 -25.99 15.02 -0.50
C VAL A 467 -26.22 14.66 0.97
N ALA A 468 -25.68 13.51 1.38
CA ALA A 468 -25.70 13.04 2.75
C ALA A 468 -24.30 13.12 3.37
N TYR A 469 -24.22 13.77 4.52
CA TYR A 469 -23.02 13.79 5.36
C TYR A 469 -23.11 12.60 6.33
N GLY A 470 -22.01 11.86 6.51
CA GLY A 470 -22.00 10.63 7.33
C GLY A 470 -22.65 10.80 8.72
N SER A 471 -23.12 9.70 9.30
CA SER A 471 -23.76 9.66 10.62
C SER A 471 -22.87 10.20 11.75
N LEU A 472 -23.46 10.83 12.77
CA LEU A 472 -22.74 11.38 13.93
C LEU A 472 -21.73 10.39 14.52
N GLY A 473 -20.45 10.78 14.56
CA GLY A 473 -19.36 10.01 15.19
C GLY A 473 -18.72 8.94 14.31
N LEU A 474 -19.28 8.60 13.15
CA LEU A 474 -18.72 7.60 12.24
C LEU A 474 -18.18 8.26 10.97
N LYS A 475 -17.06 7.72 10.47
CA LYS A 475 -16.52 8.13 9.17
C LYS A 475 -17.03 7.23 8.06
N THR A 476 -17.49 7.83 6.99
CA THR A 476 -17.88 7.09 5.78
C THR A 476 -16.63 6.65 5.04
N HIS A 477 -16.46 5.34 4.89
CA HIS A 477 -15.30 4.79 4.17
C HIS A 477 -15.67 3.61 3.26
N THR A 478 -16.95 3.31 3.07
CA THR A 478 -17.42 2.32 2.10
C THR A 478 -17.24 2.81 0.65
N LYS A 479 -17.03 1.89 -0.29
CA LYS A 479 -16.78 2.14 -1.72
C LYS A 479 -17.83 1.44 -2.55
N THR A 480 -19.07 1.91 -2.39
CA THR A 480 -20.25 1.26 -2.94
C THR A 480 -21.00 2.18 -3.87
N ALA A 481 -21.58 1.61 -4.91
CA ALA A 481 -22.51 2.28 -5.80
C ALA A 481 -23.69 1.35 -6.08
N LEU A 482 -24.87 1.94 -6.24
CA LEU A 482 -26.12 1.23 -6.49
C LEU A 482 -26.89 1.97 -7.58
N VAL A 483 -27.25 1.26 -8.63
CA VAL A 483 -28.09 1.74 -9.72
C VAL A 483 -29.41 0.98 -9.67
N VAL A 484 -30.51 1.71 -9.65
CA VAL A 484 -31.87 1.16 -9.68
C VAL A 484 -32.43 1.38 -11.08
N ARG A 485 -32.74 0.29 -11.78
CA ARG A 485 -33.17 0.31 -13.20
C ARG A 485 -34.52 -0.37 -13.36
N GLU A 486 -35.39 0.19 -14.19
CA GLU A 486 -36.64 -0.43 -14.62
C GLU A 486 -36.36 -1.45 -15.74
N GLU A 487 -36.63 -2.72 -15.48
CA GLU A 487 -36.50 -3.82 -16.45
C GLU A 487 -37.90 -4.31 -16.89
N PRO A 488 -38.01 -5.05 -18.00
CA PRO A 488 -39.29 -5.63 -18.43
C PRO A 488 -39.98 -6.52 -17.37
N ASP A 489 -39.21 -7.13 -16.46
CA ASP A 489 -39.67 -7.98 -15.35
C ASP A 489 -39.86 -7.24 -14.02
N GLY A 490 -39.58 -5.93 -13.95
CA GLY A 490 -39.73 -5.10 -12.76
C GLY A 490 -38.49 -4.27 -12.44
N VAL A 491 -38.42 -3.70 -11.24
CA VAL A 491 -37.27 -2.92 -10.81
C VAL A 491 -36.13 -3.86 -10.39
N ARG A 492 -34.93 -3.59 -10.89
CA ARG A 492 -33.70 -4.33 -10.56
C ARG A 492 -32.62 -3.40 -10.04
N THR A 493 -31.75 -3.95 -9.20
CA THR A 493 -30.59 -3.25 -8.63
C THR A 493 -29.30 -3.79 -9.22
N TYR A 494 -28.42 -2.89 -9.64
CA TYR A 494 -27.05 -3.18 -10.06
C TYR A 494 -26.10 -2.53 -9.07
N SER A 495 -25.24 -3.34 -8.48
CA SER A 495 -24.41 -2.95 -7.34
C SER A 495 -22.94 -3.01 -7.73
N HIS A 496 -22.15 -2.05 -7.27
CA HIS A 496 -20.70 -2.11 -7.26
C HIS A 496 -20.20 -2.05 -5.82
N ILE A 497 -19.31 -2.96 -5.45
CA ILE A 497 -18.64 -3.02 -4.14
C ILE A 497 -17.14 -3.09 -4.37
N GLY A 498 -16.43 -2.03 -4.00
CA GLY A 498 -15.01 -1.88 -4.22
C GLY A 498 -14.16 -1.92 -2.95
N THR A 499 -12.87 -2.18 -3.13
CA THR A 499 -11.83 -1.99 -2.10
C THR A 499 -11.25 -0.57 -2.14
N GLY A 500 -11.35 0.12 -3.29
CA GLY A 500 -10.73 1.43 -3.59
C GLY A 500 -11.71 2.50 -4.05
N ASN A 501 -11.31 3.77 -3.88
CA ASN A 501 -12.16 4.94 -4.13
C ASN A 501 -12.49 5.14 -5.62
N TYR A 502 -13.54 5.92 -5.89
CA TYR A 502 -13.90 6.36 -7.24
C TYR A 502 -13.03 7.53 -7.73
N ASN A 503 -11.73 7.29 -7.91
CA ASN A 503 -10.76 8.29 -8.38
C ASN A 503 -9.79 7.68 -9.40
N SER A 504 -9.87 8.16 -10.65
CA SER A 504 -9.10 7.68 -11.79
C SER A 504 -7.58 7.87 -11.65
N GLU A 505 -7.13 8.92 -10.94
CA GLU A 505 -5.69 9.16 -10.74
C GLU A 505 -5.11 8.17 -9.74
N THR A 506 -5.78 7.94 -8.61
CA THR A 506 -5.34 6.93 -7.65
C THR A 506 -5.44 5.51 -8.22
N ALA A 507 -6.44 5.23 -9.08
CA ALA A 507 -6.62 3.92 -9.69
C ALA A 507 -5.46 3.49 -10.60
N LYS A 508 -4.54 4.40 -10.97
CA LYS A 508 -3.31 4.06 -11.73
C LYS A 508 -2.17 3.54 -10.85
N GLY A 509 -2.19 3.88 -9.55
CA GLY A 509 -1.12 3.56 -8.61
C GLY A 509 -1.51 2.56 -7.52
N TYR A 510 -2.80 2.30 -7.33
CA TYR A 510 -3.33 1.46 -6.25
C TYR A 510 -3.91 0.16 -6.83
N VAL A 511 -3.57 -0.97 -6.20
CA VAL A 511 -4.14 -2.28 -6.56
C VAL A 511 -5.47 -2.45 -5.86
N ASP A 512 -6.57 -2.37 -6.59
CA ASP A 512 -7.93 -2.40 -6.06
C ASP A 512 -8.82 -3.40 -6.81
N LEU A 513 -9.77 -3.99 -6.09
CA LEU A 513 -10.79 -4.87 -6.64
C LEU A 513 -12.17 -4.22 -6.57
N GLY A 514 -13.00 -4.50 -7.56
CA GLY A 514 -14.41 -4.10 -7.58
C GLY A 514 -15.28 -5.23 -8.09
N MET A 515 -16.33 -5.56 -7.34
CA MET A 515 -17.33 -6.53 -7.78
C MET A 515 -18.58 -5.79 -8.27
N MET A 516 -19.00 -6.07 -9.49
CA MET A 516 -20.29 -5.64 -10.03
C MET A 516 -21.25 -6.82 -10.04
N THR A 517 -22.44 -6.64 -9.47
CA THR A 517 -23.42 -7.72 -9.30
C THR A 517 -24.85 -7.24 -9.46
N ALA A 518 -25.72 -8.11 -9.96
CA ALA A 518 -27.17 -7.94 -9.99
C ALA A 518 -27.89 -8.77 -8.89
N ASP A 519 -27.15 -9.27 -7.89
CA ASP A 519 -27.71 -10.02 -6.77
C ASP A 519 -28.74 -9.16 -6.00
N PRO A 520 -30.01 -9.61 -5.91
CA PRO A 520 -31.08 -8.82 -5.31
C PRO A 520 -30.94 -8.65 -3.78
N GLU A 521 -30.25 -9.55 -3.09
CA GLU A 521 -30.01 -9.47 -1.66
C GLU A 521 -28.87 -8.49 -1.34
N ILE A 522 -27.80 -8.48 -2.15
CA ILE A 522 -26.76 -7.44 -2.07
C ILE A 522 -27.36 -6.07 -2.38
N GLY A 523 -28.16 -5.98 -3.44
CA GLY A 523 -28.84 -4.72 -3.80
C GLY A 523 -29.76 -4.21 -2.69
N HIS A 524 -30.53 -5.10 -2.06
CA HIS A 524 -31.38 -4.76 -0.92
C HIS A 524 -30.56 -4.27 0.29
N ASP A 525 -29.46 -4.93 0.61
CA ASP A 525 -28.58 -4.53 1.71
C ASP A 525 -27.90 -3.18 1.42
N LEU A 526 -27.51 -2.90 0.17
CA LEU A 526 -27.03 -1.57 -0.20
C LEU A 526 -28.11 -0.51 -0.09
N VAL A 527 -29.37 -0.80 -0.44
CA VAL A 527 -30.49 0.13 -0.19
C VAL A 527 -30.57 0.47 1.28
N LYS A 528 -30.51 -0.52 2.18
CA LYS A 528 -30.49 -0.32 3.64
C LYS A 528 -29.29 0.52 4.07
N LEU A 529 -28.11 0.19 3.58
CA LEU A 529 -26.88 0.92 3.88
C LEU A 529 -26.99 2.40 3.46
N PHE A 530 -27.51 2.70 2.27
CA PHE A 530 -27.70 4.09 1.84
C PHE A 530 -28.81 4.79 2.64
N ASN A 531 -29.87 4.07 3.00
CA ASN A 531 -30.94 4.62 3.83
C ASN A 531 -30.46 4.93 5.26
N PHE A 532 -29.48 4.19 5.78
CA PHE A 532 -28.84 4.50 7.06
C PHE A 532 -28.20 5.89 7.07
N PHE A 533 -27.65 6.35 5.95
CA PHE A 533 -27.07 7.69 5.85
C PHE A 533 -28.09 8.81 5.64
N THR A 534 -29.22 8.51 4.99
CA THR A 534 -30.25 9.51 4.66
C THR A 534 -31.44 9.49 5.63
N GLY A 535 -31.47 8.56 6.58
CA GLY A 535 -32.63 8.27 7.44
C GLY A 535 -32.28 8.16 8.93
N PRO A 536 -33.28 8.18 9.82
CA PRO A 536 -33.08 8.27 11.27
C PRO A 536 -32.79 6.92 11.96
N THR A 537 -32.67 5.81 11.24
CA THR A 537 -32.64 4.46 11.84
C THR A 537 -31.51 3.61 11.27
N LEU A 538 -30.72 3.02 12.17
CA LEU A 538 -29.82 1.91 11.87
C LEU A 538 -30.67 0.65 11.70
N ASP A 539 -30.72 0.12 10.48
CA ASP A 539 -31.15 -1.27 10.31
C ASP A 539 -30.08 -2.17 10.95
N GLU A 540 -30.50 -2.98 11.93
CA GLU A 540 -29.61 -3.87 12.70
C GLU A 540 -29.29 -5.18 11.96
N GLU A 541 -29.97 -5.45 10.84
CA GLU A 541 -29.88 -6.72 10.12
C GLU A 541 -29.59 -6.51 8.63
N PHE A 542 -28.51 -7.13 8.16
CA PHE A 542 -28.13 -7.26 6.74
C PHE A 542 -28.19 -8.74 6.35
N LYS A 543 -28.56 -9.05 5.10
CA LYS A 543 -28.74 -10.43 4.63
C LYS A 543 -27.43 -11.09 4.20
N LYS A 544 -26.61 -10.36 3.45
CA LYS A 544 -25.36 -10.80 2.85
C LYS A 544 -24.21 -9.88 3.18
N LEU A 545 -24.42 -8.55 3.19
CA LEU A 545 -23.32 -7.62 3.43
C LEU A 545 -22.85 -7.65 4.88
N LEU A 546 -21.53 -7.66 5.06
CA LEU A 546 -20.87 -7.40 6.33
C LEU A 546 -20.68 -5.90 6.41
N VAL A 547 -21.40 -5.24 7.32
CA VAL A 547 -21.42 -3.77 7.44
C VAL A 547 -20.84 -3.37 8.78
N ALA A 548 -19.82 -2.51 8.76
CA ALA A 548 -19.31 -1.88 9.97
C ALA A 548 -20.13 -0.61 10.30
N PRO A 549 -20.36 -0.30 11.59
CA PRO A 549 -19.99 -1.06 12.78
C PRO A 549 -21.08 -2.05 13.25
N VAL A 550 -21.96 -2.50 12.35
CA VAL A 550 -23.18 -3.25 12.70
C VAL A 550 -22.92 -4.75 12.85
N THR A 551 -22.61 -5.43 11.75
CA THR A 551 -22.44 -6.90 11.71
C THR A 551 -20.98 -7.32 11.57
N MET A 552 -20.15 -6.49 10.92
CA MET A 552 -18.83 -6.90 10.42
C MET A 552 -17.89 -7.55 11.45
N ARG A 553 -17.74 -6.94 12.64
CA ARG A 553 -16.88 -7.49 13.71
C ARG A 553 -17.34 -8.87 14.17
N THR A 554 -18.64 -8.99 14.43
CA THR A 554 -19.26 -10.24 14.90
C THR A 554 -19.08 -11.33 13.85
N GLU A 555 -19.42 -11.05 12.60
CA GLU A 555 -19.30 -12.02 11.50
C GLU A 555 -17.86 -12.50 11.31
N PHE A 556 -16.86 -11.60 11.26
CA PHE A 556 -15.46 -12.04 11.16
C PHE A 556 -15.01 -12.89 12.35
N THR A 557 -15.46 -12.55 13.55
CA THR A 557 -15.16 -13.34 14.75
C THR A 557 -15.76 -14.74 14.65
N GLU A 558 -16.99 -14.85 14.16
CA GLU A 558 -17.68 -16.13 13.98
C GLU A 558 -17.04 -16.98 12.88
N LEU A 559 -16.63 -16.37 11.76
CA LEU A 559 -15.90 -17.03 10.68
C LEU A 559 -14.56 -17.63 11.19
N ILE A 560 -13.78 -16.88 11.96
CA ILE A 560 -12.52 -17.36 12.56
C ILE A 560 -12.80 -18.50 13.56
N ARG A 561 -13.81 -18.35 14.42
CA ARG A 561 -14.18 -19.36 15.41
C ARG A 561 -14.69 -20.65 14.77
N ARG A 562 -15.33 -20.58 13.61
CA ARG A 562 -15.76 -21.74 12.85
C ARG A 562 -14.56 -22.56 12.38
N GLU A 563 -13.56 -21.92 11.76
CA GLU A 563 -12.32 -22.59 11.35
C GLU A 563 -11.62 -23.24 12.54
N ARG A 564 -11.57 -22.53 13.67
CA ARG A 564 -11.06 -23.07 14.92
C ARG A 564 -11.80 -24.34 15.34
N ALA A 565 -13.13 -24.33 15.34
CA ALA A 565 -13.94 -25.47 15.75
C ALA A 565 -13.74 -26.69 14.84
N LEU A 566 -13.56 -26.48 13.54
CA LEU A 566 -13.23 -27.54 12.57
C LEU A 566 -11.85 -28.14 12.87
N ALA A 567 -10.85 -27.31 13.16
CA ALA A 567 -9.52 -27.78 13.52
C ALA A 567 -9.52 -28.57 14.85
N GLU A 568 -10.25 -28.10 15.87
CA GLU A 568 -10.45 -28.81 17.14
C GLU A 568 -11.16 -30.16 16.95
N ALA A 569 -12.04 -30.28 15.95
CA ALA A 569 -12.71 -31.52 15.58
C ALA A 569 -11.81 -32.48 14.75
N GLY A 570 -10.62 -32.04 14.34
CA GLY A 570 -9.71 -32.79 13.47
C GLY A 570 -10.12 -32.77 11.99
N GLU A 571 -11.01 -31.87 11.59
CA GLU A 571 -11.46 -31.67 10.21
C GLU A 571 -10.56 -30.68 9.44
N GLY A 572 -9.55 -30.13 10.10
CA GLY A 572 -8.67 -29.09 9.55
C GLY A 572 -9.29 -27.70 9.67
N GLY A 573 -8.57 -26.68 9.20
CA GLY A 573 -9.06 -25.31 9.15
C GLY A 573 -8.07 -24.44 8.38
N ARG A 574 -8.58 -23.52 7.57
CA ARG A 574 -7.76 -22.70 6.68
C ARG A 574 -8.28 -21.28 6.62
N ILE A 575 -7.40 -20.31 6.87
CA ILE A 575 -7.70 -18.88 6.73
C ILE A 575 -6.64 -18.26 5.83
N VAL A 576 -7.09 -17.52 4.80
CA VAL A 576 -6.20 -16.63 4.03
C VAL A 576 -6.82 -15.25 3.99
N ALA A 577 -6.11 -14.24 4.49
CA ALA A 577 -6.63 -12.87 4.52
C ALA A 577 -5.60 -11.89 3.98
N LYS A 578 -5.98 -11.15 2.94
CA LYS A 578 -5.27 -9.99 2.42
C LYS A 578 -5.92 -8.72 2.96
N VAL A 579 -5.17 -7.92 3.70
CA VAL A 579 -5.61 -6.62 4.22
C VAL A 579 -4.46 -5.62 4.13
N ASN A 580 -4.77 -4.32 4.23
CA ASN A 580 -3.70 -3.33 4.32
C ASN A 580 -3.06 -3.38 5.70
N GLY A 581 -3.86 -3.50 6.76
CA GLY A 581 -3.34 -3.66 8.11
C GLY A 581 -4.22 -4.50 9.04
N LEU A 582 -3.56 -5.10 10.01
CA LEU A 582 -4.11 -5.90 11.10
C LEU A 582 -3.67 -5.28 12.43
N GLU A 583 -4.59 -4.57 13.07
CA GLU A 583 -4.31 -3.79 14.29
C GLU A 583 -5.27 -4.11 15.44
N ASP A 584 -6.46 -4.62 15.13
CA ASP A 584 -7.49 -4.87 16.15
C ASP A 584 -7.07 -6.01 17.11
N PRO A 585 -6.95 -5.75 18.42
CA PRO A 585 -6.46 -6.75 19.37
C PRO A 585 -7.41 -7.94 19.54
N ASP A 586 -8.73 -7.73 19.41
CA ASP A 586 -9.70 -8.81 19.56
C ASP A 586 -9.64 -9.78 18.37
N ILE A 587 -9.56 -9.26 17.14
CA ILE A 587 -9.35 -10.10 15.96
C ILE A 587 -8.00 -10.84 16.04
N VAL A 588 -6.91 -10.17 16.45
CA VAL A 588 -5.61 -10.83 16.66
C VAL A 588 -5.71 -11.96 17.68
N ALA A 589 -6.42 -11.75 18.79
CA ALA A 589 -6.62 -12.79 19.80
C ALA A 589 -7.43 -13.98 19.26
N GLU A 590 -8.45 -13.75 18.43
CA GLU A 590 -9.20 -14.84 17.78
C GLU A 590 -8.33 -15.61 16.77
N LEU A 591 -7.46 -14.93 16.01
CA LEU A 591 -6.49 -15.57 15.13
C LEU A 591 -5.50 -16.43 15.91
N TYR A 592 -5.01 -15.97 17.07
CA TYR A 592 -4.20 -16.81 17.96
C TYR A 592 -4.95 -18.03 18.46
N ARG A 593 -6.21 -17.90 18.88
CA ARG A 593 -7.02 -19.05 19.30
C ARG A 593 -7.21 -20.06 18.17
N ALA A 594 -7.40 -19.58 16.95
CA ALA A 594 -7.48 -20.43 15.76
C ALA A 594 -6.13 -21.13 15.49
N GLY A 595 -5.01 -20.40 15.53
CA GLY A 595 -3.67 -20.97 15.35
C GLY A 595 -3.31 -22.03 16.40
N MET A 596 -3.63 -21.77 17.67
CA MET A 596 -3.48 -22.73 18.78
C MET A 596 -4.27 -24.03 18.57
N ALA A 597 -5.41 -23.97 17.88
CA ALA A 597 -6.21 -25.15 17.52
C ALA A 597 -5.67 -25.90 16.30
N GLY A 598 -4.65 -25.38 15.63
CA GLY A 598 -4.04 -25.98 14.45
C GLY A 598 -4.60 -25.48 13.11
N VAL A 599 -5.39 -24.39 13.10
CA VAL A 599 -5.82 -23.74 11.85
C VAL A 599 -4.58 -23.21 11.13
N ASP A 600 -4.45 -23.49 9.83
CA ASP A 600 -3.38 -22.96 8.98
C ASP A 600 -3.77 -21.57 8.47
N ILE A 601 -2.95 -20.55 8.75
CA ILE A 601 -3.31 -19.15 8.53
C ILE A 601 -2.22 -18.43 7.74
N ASP A 602 -2.56 -17.95 6.54
CA ASP A 602 -1.71 -17.05 5.75
C ASP A 602 -2.31 -15.63 5.73
N LEU A 603 -1.59 -14.66 6.27
CA LEU A 603 -2.00 -13.25 6.29
C LEU A 603 -1.12 -12.46 5.33
N ILE A 604 -1.71 -11.73 4.39
CA ILE A 604 -0.99 -10.83 3.47
C ILE A 604 -1.28 -9.40 3.92
N VAL A 605 -0.34 -8.81 4.67
CA VAL A 605 -0.47 -7.50 5.33
C VAL A 605 0.63 -6.57 4.83
N ARG A 606 0.25 -5.53 4.09
CA ARG A 606 1.25 -4.61 3.51
C ARG A 606 1.86 -3.65 4.54
N ASP A 607 1.02 -3.12 5.43
CA ASP A 607 1.30 -1.95 6.27
C ASP A 607 1.50 -2.41 7.73
N ILE A 608 0.55 -2.10 8.61
CA ILE A 608 0.63 -2.38 10.05
C ILE A 608 0.18 -3.81 10.36
N CYS A 609 0.97 -4.57 11.10
CA CYS A 609 0.59 -5.85 11.67
C CYS A 609 0.97 -5.90 13.14
N ARG A 610 -0.03 -6.05 14.03
CA ARG A 610 0.19 -6.27 15.47
C ARG A 610 0.42 -7.73 15.82
N LEU A 611 -0.01 -8.66 14.97
CA LEU A 611 0.17 -10.08 15.19
C LEU A 611 1.66 -10.43 15.10
N ARG A 612 2.14 -11.23 16.05
CA ARG A 612 3.47 -11.81 16.08
C ARG A 612 3.40 -13.28 15.63
N PRO A 613 3.93 -13.63 14.44
CA PRO A 613 3.91 -15.00 13.94
C PRO A 613 4.99 -15.87 14.61
N GLY A 614 4.82 -17.20 14.56
CA GLY A 614 5.86 -18.17 14.93
C GLY A 614 6.14 -18.33 16.43
N ILE A 615 5.22 -17.90 17.31
CA ILE A 615 5.35 -18.14 18.76
C ILE A 615 4.95 -19.59 19.06
N GLU A 616 5.85 -20.34 19.70
CA GLU A 616 5.61 -21.73 20.11
C GLU A 616 4.31 -21.88 20.92
N GLY A 617 3.45 -22.80 20.49
CA GLY A 617 2.16 -23.07 21.12
C GLY A 617 1.09 -21.98 20.94
N ILE A 618 1.35 -20.91 20.16
CA ILE A 618 0.41 -19.79 19.96
C ILE A 618 0.19 -19.47 18.48
N SER A 619 1.26 -19.27 17.70
CA SER A 619 1.17 -18.79 16.32
C SER A 619 2.10 -19.52 15.34
N GLU A 620 2.48 -20.77 15.65
CA GLU A 620 3.30 -21.63 14.77
C GLU A 620 2.67 -21.90 13.41
N THR A 621 1.34 -21.89 13.33
CA THR A 621 0.58 -22.09 12.09
C THR A 621 0.19 -20.78 11.38
N ILE A 622 0.69 -19.64 11.87
CA ILE A 622 0.36 -18.32 11.32
C ILE A 622 1.59 -17.76 10.61
N THR A 623 1.49 -17.56 9.30
CA THR A 623 2.51 -16.89 8.49
C THR A 623 2.01 -15.54 8.01
N VAL A 624 2.82 -14.49 8.20
CA VAL A 624 2.48 -13.13 7.76
C VAL A 624 3.41 -12.71 6.63
N HIS A 625 2.82 -12.41 5.49
CA HIS A 625 3.46 -11.98 4.25
C HIS A 625 3.21 -10.50 4.02
N SER A 626 4.12 -9.83 3.31
CA SER A 626 3.96 -8.44 2.86
C SER A 626 4.51 -8.31 1.44
N VAL A 627 3.84 -7.55 0.56
CA VAL A 627 4.31 -7.30 -0.80
C VAL A 627 4.39 -5.79 -1.00
N VAL A 628 5.56 -5.30 -1.43
CA VAL A 628 5.83 -3.89 -1.74
C VAL A 628 6.46 -3.83 -3.12
N GLY A 629 5.95 -2.96 -4.00
CA GLY A 629 6.40 -2.90 -5.38
C GLY A 629 5.88 -1.66 -6.11
N ARG A 630 5.85 -1.73 -7.45
CA ARG A 630 5.44 -0.64 -8.35
C ARG A 630 4.06 -0.06 -8.00
N PHE A 631 3.10 -0.92 -7.74
CA PHE A 631 1.75 -0.54 -7.35
C PHE A 631 1.55 -0.74 -5.85
N LEU A 632 0.75 0.13 -5.25
CA LEU A 632 0.44 0.06 -3.82
C LEU A 632 -0.68 -0.96 -3.59
N GLU A 633 -0.33 -2.11 -3.02
CA GLU A 633 -1.23 -3.25 -2.77
C GLU A 633 -2.43 -2.89 -1.88
N HIS A 634 -3.61 -2.50 -2.40
CA HIS A 634 -4.69 -1.91 -1.59
C HIS A 634 -5.94 -2.77 -1.40
N SER A 635 -6.09 -3.82 -2.20
CA SER A 635 -7.26 -4.71 -2.16
C SER A 635 -7.33 -5.52 -0.86
N ARG A 636 -8.56 -5.84 -0.44
CA ARG A 636 -8.84 -6.71 0.69
C ARG A 636 -9.61 -7.93 0.21
N ILE A 637 -9.12 -9.12 0.59
CA ILE A 637 -9.69 -10.43 0.23
C ILE A 637 -9.68 -11.30 1.48
N PHE A 638 -10.76 -12.01 1.76
CA PHE A 638 -10.85 -12.93 2.89
C PHE A 638 -11.33 -14.29 2.40
N TYR A 639 -10.63 -15.34 2.80
CA TYR A 639 -10.91 -16.74 2.50
C TYR A 639 -10.99 -17.53 3.81
N PHE A 640 -12.01 -18.36 3.93
CA PHE A 640 -12.21 -19.32 5.02
C PHE A 640 -12.53 -20.69 4.40
N GLY A 641 -11.83 -21.75 4.82
CA GLY A 641 -11.93 -23.08 4.22
C GLY A 641 -13.28 -23.78 4.45
N ASN A 642 -13.89 -23.58 5.61
CA ASN A 642 -15.27 -23.98 5.95
C ASN A 642 -15.61 -25.44 5.60
N GLY A 643 -14.71 -26.38 5.89
CA GLY A 643 -14.97 -27.82 5.74
C GLY A 643 -15.37 -28.22 4.32
N ASP A 644 -14.54 -27.85 3.34
CA ASP A 644 -14.69 -28.08 1.90
C ASP A 644 -15.79 -27.26 1.19
N ASP A 645 -16.41 -26.27 1.85
CA ASP A 645 -17.33 -25.29 1.24
C ASP A 645 -16.82 -23.85 1.42
N PRO A 646 -15.74 -23.46 0.70
CA PRO A 646 -14.98 -22.25 1.00
C PRO A 646 -15.79 -20.97 0.80
N GLU A 647 -15.61 -20.04 1.74
CA GLU A 647 -16.26 -18.73 1.71
C GLU A 647 -15.25 -17.63 1.36
N TRP A 648 -15.63 -16.76 0.42
CA TRP A 648 -14.82 -15.68 -0.11
C TRP A 648 -15.49 -14.34 0.11
N TYR A 649 -14.71 -13.32 0.47
CA TYR A 649 -15.21 -11.96 0.68
C TYR A 649 -14.27 -10.90 0.14
N LEU A 650 -14.82 -9.77 -0.30
CA LEU A 650 -14.06 -8.57 -0.66
C LEU A 650 -14.81 -7.29 -0.26
N GLY A 651 -14.07 -6.20 -0.04
CA GLY A 651 -14.66 -4.89 0.22
C GLY A 651 -13.71 -3.91 0.91
N SER A 652 -14.27 -2.94 1.63
CA SER A 652 -13.53 -1.72 1.97
C SER A 652 -12.76 -1.73 3.30
N ALA A 653 -13.04 -2.69 4.20
CA ALA A 653 -12.49 -2.68 5.56
C ALA A 653 -11.19 -3.48 5.72
N ASP A 654 -10.28 -2.93 6.53
CA ASP A 654 -9.16 -3.66 7.13
C ASP A 654 -9.54 -4.20 8.52
N TRP A 655 -8.73 -5.08 9.10
CA TRP A 655 -8.87 -5.55 10.49
C TRP A 655 -8.23 -4.59 11.49
N MET A 656 -8.77 -3.37 11.55
CA MET A 656 -8.39 -2.35 12.52
C MET A 656 -9.62 -1.88 13.30
N THR A 657 -9.45 -1.52 14.57
CA THR A 657 -10.58 -1.09 15.43
C THR A 657 -11.34 0.10 14.82
N ARG A 658 -10.64 1.02 14.15
CA ARG A 658 -11.27 2.15 13.47
C ARG A 658 -12.16 1.73 12.29
N ASN A 659 -11.84 0.63 11.59
CA ASN A 659 -12.55 0.15 10.42
C ASN A 659 -13.75 -0.71 10.85
N LEU A 660 -13.59 -1.48 11.92
CA LEU A 660 -14.64 -2.35 12.45
C LEU A 660 -15.69 -1.60 13.27
N ASP A 661 -15.31 -0.56 14.02
CA ASP A 661 -16.23 0.08 14.99
C ASP A 661 -16.51 1.56 14.75
N ASN A 662 -15.60 2.28 14.08
CA ASN A 662 -15.65 3.75 14.00
C ASN A 662 -15.86 4.27 12.57
N ARG A 663 -16.12 3.37 11.64
CA ARG A 663 -16.33 3.66 10.22
C ARG A 663 -17.52 2.89 9.71
N VAL A 664 -18.12 3.44 8.67
CA VAL A 664 -19.09 2.73 7.86
C VAL A 664 -18.38 2.14 6.66
N GLU A 665 -18.25 0.83 6.66
CA GLU A 665 -17.55 0.00 5.68
C GLU A 665 -18.50 -1.10 5.19
N ALA A 666 -18.28 -1.61 3.98
CA ALA A 666 -19.05 -2.75 3.47
C ALA A 666 -18.12 -3.80 2.85
N ILE A 667 -18.40 -5.06 3.17
CA ILE A 667 -17.77 -6.24 2.58
C ILE A 667 -18.88 -7.16 2.06
N ALA A 668 -18.69 -7.69 0.86
CA ALA A 668 -19.64 -8.58 0.21
C ALA A 668 -19.06 -10.00 0.10
N PRO A 669 -19.90 -11.04 0.30
CA PRO A 669 -19.53 -12.40 -0.06
C PRO A 669 -19.43 -12.53 -1.58
N VAL A 670 -18.49 -13.34 -2.03
CA VAL A 670 -18.27 -13.67 -3.44
C VAL A 670 -18.73 -15.10 -3.65
N THR A 671 -19.91 -15.24 -4.25
CA THR A 671 -20.58 -16.54 -4.44
C THR A 671 -20.40 -17.11 -5.84
N ASP A 672 -20.05 -16.28 -6.81
CA ASP A 672 -19.76 -16.69 -8.17
C ASP A 672 -18.43 -17.46 -8.24
N ASP A 673 -18.49 -18.71 -8.71
CA ASP A 673 -17.33 -19.61 -8.76
C ASP A 673 -16.21 -19.12 -9.68
N ARG A 674 -16.54 -18.37 -10.75
CA ARG A 674 -15.53 -17.77 -11.61
C ARG A 674 -14.78 -16.70 -10.84
N LEU A 675 -15.47 -15.80 -10.16
CA LEU A 675 -14.84 -14.74 -9.36
C LEU A 675 -14.01 -15.33 -8.21
N ARG A 676 -14.48 -16.39 -7.55
CA ARG A 676 -13.71 -17.14 -6.54
C ARG A 676 -12.38 -17.64 -7.13
N GLY A 677 -12.40 -18.24 -8.32
CA GLY A 677 -11.19 -18.65 -9.03
C GLY A 677 -10.23 -17.50 -9.34
N GLN A 678 -10.73 -16.30 -9.66
CA GLN A 678 -9.89 -15.11 -9.86
C GLN A 678 -9.23 -14.64 -8.56
N LEU A 679 -9.99 -14.62 -7.46
CA LEU A 679 -9.46 -14.24 -6.14
C LEU A 679 -8.42 -15.24 -5.65
N GLN A 680 -8.66 -16.54 -5.87
CA GLN A 680 -7.69 -17.59 -5.62
C GLN A 680 -6.40 -17.35 -6.41
N PHE A 681 -6.49 -17.10 -7.72
CA PHE A 681 -5.33 -16.80 -8.56
C PHE A 681 -4.51 -15.62 -8.02
N ILE A 682 -5.18 -14.55 -7.56
CA ILE A 682 -4.52 -13.39 -6.97
C ILE A 682 -3.75 -13.79 -5.69
N LEU A 683 -4.41 -14.47 -4.74
CA LEU A 683 -3.78 -14.86 -3.49
C LEU A 683 -2.63 -15.86 -3.70
N GLU A 684 -2.80 -16.83 -4.59
CA GLU A 684 -1.74 -17.78 -4.95
C GLU A 684 -0.54 -17.07 -5.57
N THR A 685 -0.78 -16.13 -6.49
CA THR A 685 0.28 -15.35 -7.12
C THR A 685 1.09 -14.62 -6.05
N MET A 686 0.41 -13.95 -5.12
CA MET A 686 1.05 -13.24 -4.01
C MET A 686 1.85 -14.18 -3.09
N LEU A 687 1.32 -15.37 -2.78
CA LEU A 687 1.97 -16.36 -1.90
C LEU A 687 3.08 -17.15 -2.60
N SER A 688 3.19 -17.07 -3.93
CA SER A 688 4.27 -17.67 -4.71
C SER A 688 5.42 -16.70 -5.02
N ASP A 689 5.22 -15.41 -4.75
CA ASP A 689 6.17 -14.37 -5.06
C ASP A 689 7.49 -14.58 -4.31
N ASN A 690 8.59 -14.53 -5.05
CA ASN A 690 9.95 -14.67 -4.52
C ASN A 690 10.82 -13.48 -4.92
N ARG A 691 10.19 -12.32 -5.21
CA ARG A 691 10.88 -11.09 -5.64
C ARG A 691 10.56 -9.88 -4.78
N ARG A 692 9.28 -9.69 -4.46
CA ARG A 692 8.69 -8.54 -3.75
C ARG A 692 8.05 -8.94 -2.43
N ARG A 693 7.88 -10.24 -2.18
CA ARG A 693 7.31 -10.77 -0.94
C ARG A 693 8.31 -10.77 0.22
N TRP A 694 7.80 -10.44 1.39
CA TRP A 694 8.50 -10.42 2.67
C TRP A 694 7.76 -11.25 3.70
N LEU A 695 8.50 -11.89 4.59
CA LEU A 695 7.97 -12.64 5.74
C LEU A 695 8.24 -11.87 7.02
N LEU A 696 7.19 -11.54 7.77
CA LEU A 696 7.29 -10.96 9.11
C LEU A 696 7.84 -12.01 10.08
N GLN A 697 8.89 -11.64 10.80
CA GLN A 697 9.51 -12.46 11.85
C GLN A 697 8.91 -12.14 13.22
N ALA A 698 9.14 -13.03 14.19
CA ALA A 698 8.61 -12.87 15.55
C ALA A 698 9.13 -11.61 16.27
N ASP A 699 10.28 -11.06 15.87
CA ASP A 699 10.84 -9.83 16.45
C ASP A 699 10.28 -8.53 15.82
N GLY A 700 9.41 -8.65 14.80
CA GLY A 700 8.85 -7.51 14.08
C GLY A 700 9.61 -7.13 12.81
N SER A 701 10.79 -7.71 12.57
CA SER A 701 11.56 -7.49 11.34
C SER A 701 10.94 -8.24 10.15
N TYR A 702 11.28 -7.80 8.94
CA TYR A 702 10.81 -8.43 7.70
C TYR A 702 11.98 -8.97 6.91
N GLN A 703 11.86 -10.21 6.45
CA GLN A 703 12.85 -10.86 5.58
C GLN A 703 12.29 -11.00 4.17
N GLN A 704 12.99 -10.48 3.16
CA GLN A 704 12.58 -10.66 1.76
C GLN A 704 12.76 -12.12 1.36
N VAL A 705 11.75 -12.67 0.69
CA VAL A 705 11.86 -13.96 0.01
C VAL A 705 12.65 -13.75 -1.27
N THR A 706 13.73 -14.50 -1.44
CA THR A 706 14.59 -14.49 -2.63
C THR A 706 14.51 -15.83 -3.32
N PRO A 707 14.62 -15.88 -4.66
CA PRO A 707 14.65 -17.15 -5.37
C PRO A 707 15.97 -17.89 -5.07
N ASP A 708 15.93 -19.22 -5.10
CA ASP A 708 17.15 -20.03 -5.14
C ASP A 708 17.87 -19.88 -6.50
N GLU A 709 19.14 -20.29 -6.61
CA GLU A 709 19.99 -20.08 -7.81
C GLU A 709 19.34 -20.57 -9.12
N ASP A 710 18.57 -21.65 -9.08
CA ASP A 710 17.90 -22.27 -10.23
C ASP A 710 16.38 -21.99 -10.27
N GLU A 711 15.83 -21.21 -9.33
CA GLU A 711 14.40 -20.91 -9.27
C GLU A 711 14.04 -19.71 -10.15
N ALA A 712 12.95 -19.82 -10.91
CA ALA A 712 12.42 -18.72 -11.69
C ALA A 712 11.92 -17.57 -10.79
N VAL A 713 12.23 -16.34 -11.17
CA VAL A 713 11.72 -15.13 -10.51
C VAL A 713 10.22 -14.99 -10.78
N ARG A 714 9.42 -14.91 -9.71
CA ARG A 714 7.99 -14.66 -9.73
C ARG A 714 7.73 -13.33 -9.04
N ASP A 715 7.28 -12.37 -9.82
CA ASP A 715 6.86 -11.04 -9.36
C ASP A 715 5.36 -10.90 -9.55
N THR A 716 4.64 -10.71 -8.44
CA THR A 716 3.17 -10.64 -8.40
C THR A 716 2.63 -9.65 -9.41
N GLN A 717 3.15 -8.43 -9.40
CA GLN A 717 2.58 -7.34 -10.19
C GLN A 717 2.86 -7.52 -11.68
N SER A 718 4.04 -8.02 -12.03
CA SER A 718 4.35 -8.41 -13.42
C SER A 718 3.45 -9.53 -13.92
N LEU A 719 3.18 -10.57 -13.11
CA LEU A 719 2.31 -11.68 -13.47
C LEU A 719 0.86 -11.23 -13.67
N LEU A 720 0.34 -10.34 -12.81
CA LEU A 720 -1.01 -9.79 -12.92
C LEU A 720 -1.14 -8.84 -14.12
N MET A 721 -0.12 -8.02 -14.41
CA MET A 721 -0.05 -7.21 -15.64
C MET A 721 -0.09 -8.11 -16.89
N GLU A 722 0.72 -9.17 -16.91
CA GLU A 722 0.75 -10.12 -18.02
C GLU A 722 -0.60 -10.82 -18.20
N GLN A 723 -1.24 -11.23 -17.10
CA GLN A 723 -2.56 -11.86 -17.11
C GLN A 723 -3.62 -10.91 -17.71
N ALA A 724 -3.67 -9.66 -17.27
CA ALA A 724 -4.61 -8.67 -17.82
C ALA A 724 -4.37 -8.40 -19.31
N TYR A 725 -3.12 -8.22 -19.72
CA TYR A 725 -2.75 -7.99 -21.12
C TYR A 725 -3.14 -9.17 -22.02
N ARG A 726 -2.86 -10.41 -21.59
CA ARG A 726 -3.21 -11.61 -22.35
C ARG A 726 -4.73 -11.77 -22.48
N THR A 727 -5.46 -11.56 -21.39
CA THR A 727 -6.92 -11.69 -21.39
C THR A 727 -7.57 -10.65 -22.31
N ALA A 728 -7.09 -9.40 -22.29
CA ALA A 728 -7.58 -8.34 -23.17
C ALA A 728 -7.26 -8.54 -24.66
N THR A 729 -6.16 -9.21 -24.99
CA THR A 729 -5.69 -9.39 -26.39
C THR A 729 -6.15 -10.70 -27.02
N GLN A 730 -6.78 -11.60 -26.26
CA GLN A 730 -7.22 -12.93 -26.73
C GLN A 730 -8.66 -12.95 -27.27
N ASP A 731 -9.39 -11.85 -27.17
CA ASP A 731 -10.69 -11.70 -27.82
C ASP A 731 -10.53 -11.56 -29.35
N GLY A 732 -10.53 -12.72 -30.02
CA GLY A 732 -10.48 -12.84 -31.47
C GLY A 732 -10.19 -14.26 -32.01
N GLU A 733 -9.79 -15.21 -31.16
CA GLU A 733 -9.65 -16.63 -31.53
C GLU A 733 -10.45 -17.54 -30.61
N SER A 734 -11.73 -17.60 -30.93
CA SER A 734 -12.52 -18.79 -30.70
C SER A 734 -11.90 -20.03 -31.35
N ASP A 735 -11.95 -21.15 -30.63
CA ASP A 735 -11.29 -22.42 -30.88
C ASP A 735 -9.79 -22.48 -30.48
N ALA A 736 -9.67 -22.79 -29.19
CA ALA A 736 -8.69 -23.67 -28.57
C ALA A 736 -7.36 -23.05 -28.06
N ASP A 737 -7.22 -23.17 -26.74
CA ASP A 737 -6.01 -23.12 -25.90
C ASP A 737 -5.54 -21.78 -25.34
N THR A 738 -6.40 -21.08 -24.61
CA THR A 738 -5.95 -20.09 -23.62
C THR A 738 -6.74 -20.26 -22.32
N GLU A 739 -6.15 -19.80 -21.22
CA GLU A 739 -6.66 -19.90 -19.82
C GLU A 739 -6.27 -21.15 -19.06
N ARG A 740 -4.97 -21.40 -18.95
CA ARG A 740 -4.40 -22.20 -17.86
C ARG A 740 -3.18 -21.45 -17.34
N PHE A 741 -3.36 -20.69 -16.27
CA PHE A 741 -2.23 -20.15 -15.54
C PHE A 741 -1.79 -21.21 -14.54
N MET A 742 -0.51 -21.54 -14.58
CA MET A 742 0.13 -22.44 -13.63
C MET A 742 1.04 -21.60 -12.75
N ILE A 743 0.71 -21.48 -11.48
CA ILE A 743 1.55 -20.83 -10.47
C ILE A 743 2.33 -21.93 -9.77
N GLU A 744 3.64 -21.82 -9.60
CA GLU A 744 4.45 -22.81 -8.86
C GLU A 744 4.77 -22.28 -7.46
N HIS A 745 4.57 -23.09 -6.42
CA HIS A 745 4.66 -22.66 -5.01
C HIS A 745 5.93 -23.13 -4.27
N GLY A 746 7.02 -23.37 -5.01
CA GLY A 746 8.28 -23.88 -4.45
C GLY A 746 8.25 -25.38 -4.11
N PRO A 747 9.31 -25.93 -3.48
CA PRO A 747 9.43 -27.36 -3.20
C PRO A 747 8.33 -27.87 -2.24
N GLY A 748 7.62 -28.94 -2.62
CA GLY A 748 6.63 -29.62 -1.77
C GLY A 748 5.20 -29.07 -1.79
N ARG A 749 4.93 -28.00 -2.57
CA ARG A 749 3.58 -27.40 -2.74
C ARG A 749 3.13 -27.43 -4.20
N VAL A 750 1.85 -27.72 -4.42
CA VAL A 750 1.27 -27.84 -5.77
C VAL A 750 1.08 -26.51 -6.42
N GLY A 751 1.50 -26.43 -7.68
CA GLY A 751 1.03 -25.40 -8.57
C GLY A 751 -0.37 -25.64 -9.10
N HIS A 752 -1.27 -24.66 -8.91
CA HIS A 752 -2.64 -24.76 -9.40
C HIS A 752 -2.71 -24.32 -10.87
N ILE A 753 -3.42 -25.13 -11.66
CA ILE A 753 -3.86 -24.74 -13.01
C ILE A 753 -5.24 -24.11 -12.85
N ILE A 754 -5.33 -22.79 -12.96
CA ILE A 754 -6.62 -22.10 -12.93
C ILE A 754 -7.15 -21.99 -14.37
N ASP A 755 -8.25 -22.68 -14.64
CA ASP A 755 -8.99 -22.62 -15.92
C ASP A 755 -10.07 -21.54 -15.79
N MET A 756 -9.90 -20.43 -16.53
CA MET A 756 -10.75 -19.24 -16.40
C MET A 756 -11.97 -19.29 -17.35
N ARG A 757 -12.20 -20.42 -18.03
CA ARG A 757 -13.17 -20.53 -19.14
C ARG A 757 -14.61 -20.63 -18.67
N PRO A 758 -15.55 -19.99 -19.38
CA PRO A 758 -16.97 -20.31 -19.27
C PRO A 758 -17.26 -21.67 -19.91
N ALA A 759 -18.22 -22.39 -19.35
CA ALA A 759 -18.78 -23.59 -19.96
C ALA A 759 -19.74 -23.22 -21.11
N THR A 760 -19.26 -22.68 -22.23
CA THR A 760 -19.93 -22.66 -23.56
C THR A 760 -19.07 -21.93 -24.60
N GLY A 761 -19.15 -22.33 -25.87
CA GLY A 761 -18.34 -21.76 -26.96
C GLY A 761 -19.15 -21.32 -28.17
N ASP A 762 -18.66 -20.32 -28.91
CA ASP A 762 -18.68 -20.24 -30.39
C ASP A 762 -17.85 -19.04 -30.91
N ALA A 763 -17.67 -18.94 -32.23
CA ALA A 763 -16.48 -18.38 -32.88
C ALA A 763 -16.55 -17.13 -33.79
N GLY A 764 -15.46 -16.30 -33.84
CA GLY A 764 -15.22 -15.33 -34.95
C GLY A 764 -14.11 -14.23 -34.89
N THR A 765 -12.98 -14.48 -35.61
CA THR A 765 -12.11 -13.58 -36.45
C THR A 765 -11.05 -12.54 -35.94
N ARG A 766 -9.76 -12.96 -36.01
CA ARG A 766 -8.49 -12.40 -36.62
C ARG A 766 -8.09 -10.90 -36.52
N TRP A 767 -6.94 -10.62 -35.87
CA TRP A 767 -5.74 -9.85 -36.33
C TRP A 767 -4.50 -10.20 -35.44
N SER A 768 -3.27 -9.80 -35.81
CA SER A 768 -2.00 -10.22 -35.15
C SER A 768 -0.99 -9.08 -34.90
N VAL A 769 -0.37 -9.03 -33.71
CA VAL A 769 0.88 -8.26 -33.40
C VAL A 769 1.78 -9.06 -32.43
N ARG A 770 3.11 -8.83 -32.50
CA ARG A 770 4.22 -9.63 -31.92
C ARG A 770 4.56 -9.30 -30.44
N PRO A 771 5.13 -10.24 -29.64
CA PRO A 771 5.43 -10.05 -28.22
C PRO A 771 6.91 -9.72 -27.90
N GLY A 772 7.14 -9.13 -26.73
CA GLY A 772 8.46 -9.06 -26.10
C GLY A 772 8.44 -8.41 -24.70
N LEU A 773 8.30 -9.21 -23.65
CA LEU A 773 8.76 -8.89 -22.29
C LEU A 773 9.64 -10.06 -21.78
N PRO A 774 10.73 -9.81 -21.05
CA PRO A 774 11.65 -10.86 -20.58
C PRO A 774 11.20 -11.46 -19.24
N GLY A 775 11.36 -12.78 -19.06
CA GLY A 775 11.34 -13.42 -17.73
C GLY A 775 10.39 -14.60 -17.56
N THR A 776 9.29 -14.68 -18.32
CA THR A 776 8.33 -15.79 -18.27
C THR A 776 8.05 -16.31 -19.68
N LYS A 777 8.43 -17.56 -19.99
CA LYS A 777 7.93 -18.26 -21.20
C LYS A 777 6.67 -19.04 -20.85
N LEU A 778 5.55 -18.34 -20.70
CA LEU A 778 4.23 -18.97 -20.75
C LEU A 778 3.83 -19.15 -22.22
N CYS A 779 3.78 -20.41 -22.64
CA CYS A 779 3.78 -20.91 -24.02
C CYS A 779 2.88 -20.11 -24.99
N SER A 780 3.45 -19.67 -26.11
CA SER A 780 2.70 -19.08 -27.24
C SER A 780 2.44 -20.14 -28.32
N ARG A 781 1.39 -19.92 -29.13
CA ARG A 781 0.81 -20.64 -30.31
C ARG A 781 1.52 -21.83 -31.02
N GLY A 782 2.80 -22.12 -30.79
CA GLY A 782 3.59 -23.13 -31.50
C GLY A 782 3.49 -24.58 -30.99
N ASP A 783 3.02 -24.85 -29.77
CA ASP A 783 3.21 -26.16 -29.11
C ASP A 783 1.93 -26.96 -28.80
N ARG A 784 0.83 -26.69 -29.52
CA ARG A 784 -0.49 -27.36 -29.35
C ARG A 784 -0.46 -28.89 -29.16
N ARG A 785 0.49 -29.62 -29.77
CA ARG A 785 0.57 -31.10 -29.66
C ARG A 785 1.17 -31.61 -28.36
N LYS A 786 1.85 -30.76 -27.58
CA LYS A 786 2.56 -31.19 -26.37
C LYS A 786 1.68 -31.10 -25.12
N HIS A 787 0.62 -30.29 -25.16
CA HIS A 787 -0.35 -30.13 -24.07
C HIS A 787 -1.37 -31.28 -23.94
N ASP A 788 -1.45 -32.19 -24.91
CA ASP A 788 -2.35 -33.36 -24.86
C ASP A 788 -1.92 -34.42 -23.84
N THR A 789 -0.66 -34.36 -23.38
CA THR A 789 -0.13 -35.30 -22.39
C THR A 789 -0.54 -34.86 -20.99
N ARG A 790 -1.61 -35.46 -20.48
CA ARG A 790 -2.10 -35.29 -19.11
C ARG A 790 -1.59 -36.45 -18.24
N VAL A 791 -0.99 -36.15 -17.09
CA VAL A 791 -0.64 -37.15 -16.07
C VAL A 791 -1.62 -37.01 -14.89
N PRO A 792 -2.15 -38.12 -14.34
CA PRO A 792 -2.99 -38.06 -13.16
C PRO A 792 -2.30 -37.28 -12.04
N PHE A 793 -3.03 -36.39 -11.38
CA PHE A 793 -2.45 -35.54 -10.34
C PHE A 793 -1.87 -36.35 -9.17
N SER A 794 -2.45 -37.51 -8.85
CA SER A 794 -1.94 -38.41 -7.82
C SER A 794 -0.57 -39.02 -8.17
N GLU A 795 -0.34 -39.38 -9.44
CA GLU A 795 0.96 -39.87 -9.90
C GLU A 795 2.00 -38.76 -9.91
N PHE A 796 1.58 -37.55 -10.27
CA PHE A 796 2.40 -36.36 -10.23
C PHE A 796 2.79 -35.98 -8.79
N ALA A 797 1.82 -35.92 -7.88
CA ALA A 797 2.05 -35.57 -6.48
C ALA A 797 3.02 -36.54 -5.79
N ALA A 798 2.86 -37.84 -6.06
CA ALA A 798 3.76 -38.87 -5.53
C ALA A 798 5.17 -38.81 -6.14
N ALA A 799 5.34 -38.33 -7.37
CA ALA A 799 6.64 -38.21 -8.03
C ALA A 799 7.45 -36.99 -7.59
N HIS A 800 6.81 -36.01 -6.93
CA HIS A 800 7.38 -34.70 -6.64
C HIS A 800 7.24 -34.28 -5.16
N ASP A 801 7.02 -35.25 -4.25
CA ASP A 801 6.93 -35.05 -2.79
C ASP A 801 5.96 -33.91 -2.41
N ILE A 802 4.83 -33.86 -3.09
CA ILE A 802 3.78 -32.88 -2.86
C ILE A 802 2.94 -33.31 -1.66
N GLU A 803 2.89 -32.47 -0.62
CA GLU A 803 2.16 -32.79 0.61
C GLU A 803 0.70 -32.31 0.59
N ARG A 804 0.37 -31.15 -0.02
CA ARG A 804 -1.00 -30.58 -0.09
C ARG A 804 -1.13 -29.33 -1.00
N PRO A 805 -2.32 -29.06 -1.58
CA PRO A 805 -2.63 -27.80 -2.28
C PRO A 805 -2.73 -26.60 -1.32
N LEU A 806 -2.61 -25.38 -1.84
CA LEU A 806 -2.59 -24.13 -1.03
C LEU A 806 -3.99 -23.67 -0.59
N PHE A 807 -5.01 -24.08 -1.35
CA PHE A 807 -6.43 -23.86 -1.13
C PHE A 807 -7.16 -25.21 -1.25
N ASP A 808 -8.26 -25.38 -0.51
CA ASP A 808 -9.06 -26.62 -0.44
C ASP A 808 -9.96 -26.82 -1.67
N ALA A 809 -9.46 -26.47 -2.86
CA ALA A 809 -10.11 -26.80 -4.12
C ALA A 809 -9.83 -28.27 -4.49
N GLU A 810 -10.81 -28.96 -5.11
CA GLU A 810 -10.59 -30.28 -5.68
C GLU A 810 -9.32 -30.25 -6.56
N ALA A 811 -8.31 -31.04 -6.19
CA ALA A 811 -7.10 -31.14 -6.98
C ALA A 811 -7.48 -31.57 -8.41
N PRO A 812 -6.92 -30.94 -9.45
CA PRO A 812 -7.31 -31.26 -10.82
C PRO A 812 -7.06 -32.74 -11.10
N ASP A 813 -7.97 -33.42 -11.79
CA ASP A 813 -7.83 -34.86 -12.10
C ASP A 813 -6.49 -35.20 -12.77
N ALA A 814 -5.95 -34.26 -13.56
CA ALA A 814 -4.68 -34.40 -14.24
C ALA A 814 -4.00 -33.06 -14.53
N VAL A 815 -2.67 -33.04 -14.48
CA VAL A 815 -1.84 -31.89 -14.85
C VAL A 815 -1.24 -32.08 -16.24
N CYS A 816 -1.05 -30.97 -16.95
CA CYS A 816 -0.37 -30.99 -18.25
C CYS A 816 1.11 -31.27 -18.06
N ALA A 817 1.60 -32.43 -18.52
CA ALA A 817 2.99 -32.82 -18.37
C ALA A 817 3.96 -31.87 -19.09
N TYR A 818 3.52 -31.19 -20.16
CA TYR A 818 4.35 -30.22 -20.88
C TYR A 818 4.44 -28.85 -20.18
N CYS A 819 3.34 -28.36 -19.60
CA CYS A 819 3.36 -27.11 -18.83
C CYS A 819 4.34 -27.21 -17.65
N TRP A 820 4.48 -28.42 -17.09
CA TRP A 820 5.38 -28.68 -15.96
C TRP A 820 6.81 -29.07 -16.38
N ALA A 821 6.99 -29.97 -17.35
CA ALA A 821 8.33 -30.42 -17.75
C ALA A 821 9.21 -29.28 -18.29
N ALA A 822 8.62 -28.24 -18.88
CA ALA A 822 9.36 -27.06 -19.34
C ALA A 822 9.91 -26.19 -18.19
N ALA A 823 9.37 -26.31 -16.97
CA ALA A 823 9.93 -25.68 -15.77
C ALA A 823 11.12 -26.48 -15.20
N ALA A 824 11.15 -27.80 -15.42
CA ALA A 824 12.18 -28.71 -14.88
C ALA A 824 13.44 -28.84 -15.77
N ASP A 825 13.40 -28.43 -17.04
CA ASP A 825 14.45 -28.69 -18.04
C ASP A 825 15.62 -27.66 -18.01
N HIS A 826 15.96 -27.17 -16.81
CA HIS A 826 17.17 -26.39 -16.54
C HIS A 826 18.17 -27.15 -15.67
N THR A 827 18.38 -28.44 -15.96
CA THR A 827 19.59 -29.13 -15.54
C THR A 827 20.31 -29.72 -16.75
N ALA A 828 21.54 -29.24 -16.96
CA ALA A 828 22.54 -29.75 -17.91
C ALA A 828 22.35 -29.44 -19.41
N GLN A 829 23.05 -28.41 -19.88
CA GLN A 829 23.85 -28.58 -21.10
C GLN A 829 25.32 -28.78 -20.69
N PRO A 830 25.92 -29.96 -20.94
CA PRO A 830 27.35 -30.14 -20.77
C PRO A 830 28.10 -29.40 -21.88
N ALA A 831 29.12 -28.65 -21.48
CA ALA A 831 30.09 -28.09 -22.40
C ALA A 831 30.79 -29.19 -23.22
N GLY A 832 30.77 -29.05 -24.54
CA GLY A 832 31.55 -29.86 -25.49
C GLY A 832 31.00 -29.64 -26.89
N SER A 833 31.77 -29.49 -27.95
CA SER A 833 33.21 -29.59 -28.19
C SER A 833 33.45 -29.04 -29.60
N ASP A 834 34.68 -28.64 -29.90
CA ASP A 834 35.22 -28.26 -31.21
C ASP A 834 34.44 -28.72 -32.45
N ASP A 835 34.15 -27.78 -33.35
CA ASP A 835 34.26 -28.07 -34.78
C ASP A 835 34.80 -26.85 -35.56
N THR A 836 35.93 -27.11 -36.20
CA THR A 836 36.67 -26.24 -37.12
C THR A 836 35.86 -25.81 -38.35
N PRO A 837 36.19 -24.66 -38.98
CA PRO A 837 35.47 -24.15 -40.14
C PRO A 837 35.89 -24.87 -41.44
N ASP A 838 34.91 -25.32 -42.23
CA ASP A 838 35.11 -25.68 -43.64
C ASP A 838 35.10 -24.40 -44.50
N PRO A 839 36.05 -24.21 -45.44
CA PRO A 839 36.16 -22.99 -46.23
C PRO A 839 35.36 -23.06 -47.53
N ALA A 840 34.98 -21.88 -48.04
CA ALA A 840 34.40 -21.60 -49.35
C ALA A 840 32.86 -21.72 -49.48
N GLN A 841 32.17 -20.58 -49.29
CA GLN A 841 31.57 -19.80 -50.37
C GLN A 841 31.14 -18.41 -49.89
#